data_AF-A0A9P1GN38-F1
#
_entry.id   AF-A0A9P1GN38-F1
#
_cell.length_a   1.000
_cell.length_b   1.000
_cell.length_c   1.000
_cell.angle_alpha   90.00
_cell.angle_beta   90.00
_cell.angle_gamma   90.00
#
_symmetry.space_group_name_H-M   'P 1'
#
loop_
_entity.id
_entity.type
_entity.pdbx_description
1 polymer ?
#
loop_
_entity_poly.entity_id
_entity_poly.type
_entity_poly.pdbx_seq_one_letter_code
_entity_poly.pdbx_strand_id
1 'polypeptide(L)'
;MMLWCSLLGPLLAFGQQTPAPVEFDEGRMSDQTKDDFAALFDENFMQKMVDCQQLAGDTCDVTGMAEYMVQVGQRMQNLVNNCKTDCTHPPQVCKDFWLAFEANPSALRNGCAQTGNWPGVCTVFYRELQTRVADETWELGVMCSMIDAGLNLERMPTCNTLALMTTVNRPTLVDGGCAFATQEECVTNLCDMYSQFAWRMRPRNLIPQAFKVPFDYTYILSGCENVAALDLYSNRAECPKRLDVISFCDCLCPAMSDIQPYDSIQCPVVIDSYLLFGRLGISNWTLDPACDSELCDAFAARRLHPSCAETKLPGPMECLGMQISQVLPENSPCPWKNHSGELNMMECLNGHRCNIATEGWACCENHRGRGKCPLQFPVMCDTLCSGITEYCCREEGACTPRGCPVILEREIFYKEETTTSTSTTEAGRTGALEEQGFAIRLPQGSWVWLLVLVPLAGGIVWFCYIRYKDRKPTVDSDDGEDASIMGMKLDKFGFFKSYKAENKERDDIKPHVCIVMSDLPDSRPLGLELMELRVIRVHPWGAKHGWQVGDIIVDIAGHPVKTFEELWDRIQVERNRPPVRFTAERWNVAPTVEEKKAAESLDDQVAAKTMKQRVAEDRENRSKSRIASKNIQEEMAKQAAQPRSLGPNAIPGMMQGYDDDEYEDDEDYSYYSEDDSRVMTAQRVNFPTGRFKSRFTAVFEVIEIFKDEETSQHRPGTPNVVIEQKPEKKVKVVVQEEAVDTSKPTDDEKTRVFPVDFERRTFHRDKVVFTKDAWGRSVVKVMNPTQRKPDL
;
A
#
# COMPACT_ATOMS: atom_id res chain seq x y z
N MET A 1 42.72 11.82 62.10
CA MET A 1 41.47 11.09 62.37
C MET A 1 40.34 12.00 61.87
N MET A 2 39.60 11.57 60.85
CA MET A 2 38.49 12.26 60.16
C MET A 2 38.80 13.63 59.50
N LEU A 3 38.78 13.67 58.16
CA LEU A 3 37.89 14.48 57.32
C LEU A 3 38.44 14.62 55.89
N TRP A 4 37.71 14.00 54.96
CA TRP A 4 37.85 14.05 53.51
C TRP A 4 37.30 15.37 52.94
N CYS A 5 38.07 16.01 52.05
CA CYS A 5 37.79 16.22 50.63
C CYS A 5 36.40 16.76 50.25
N SER A 6 36.32 18.07 50.05
CA SER A 6 35.31 18.76 49.23
C SER A 6 35.97 19.95 48.55
N LEU A 7 36.13 19.91 47.22
CA LEU A 7 36.13 21.09 46.31
C LEU A 7 36.37 20.66 44.85
N LEU A 8 35.52 21.21 43.96
CA LEU A 8 35.60 21.33 42.48
C LEU A 8 34.81 20.32 41.62
N GLY A 9 33.69 20.81 41.06
CA GLY A 9 33.33 20.57 39.65
C GLY A 9 31.88 20.17 39.34
N PRO A 10 31.07 21.03 38.70
CA PRO A 10 29.75 20.69 38.16
C PRO A 10 29.82 20.34 36.66
N LEU A 11 29.18 19.26 36.21
CA LEU A 11 28.96 18.99 34.78
C LEU A 11 27.60 18.32 34.55
N LEU A 12 26.65 19.17 34.12
CA LEU A 12 25.65 18.98 33.07
C LEU A 12 24.98 17.59 32.93
N ALA A 13 23.80 17.46 33.55
CA ALA A 13 22.76 16.54 33.11
C ALA A 13 21.97 17.17 31.96
N PHE A 14 21.98 16.53 30.78
CA PHE A 14 20.98 16.75 29.74
C PHE A 14 19.74 15.94 30.11
N GLY A 15 18.69 16.62 30.57
CA GLY A 15 17.37 16.01 30.76
C GLY A 15 16.70 15.78 29.41
N GLN A 16 16.47 14.52 29.06
CA GLN A 16 15.31 14.16 28.24
C GLN A 16 14.07 14.42 29.10
N GLN A 17 13.13 15.22 28.59
CA GLN A 17 11.78 15.30 29.18
C GLN A 17 11.13 13.93 29.01
N THR A 18 11.15 13.13 30.06
CA THR A 18 10.13 12.10 30.28
C THR A 18 8.78 12.82 30.44
N PRO A 19 7.69 12.31 29.85
CA PRO A 19 6.36 12.84 30.14
C PRO A 19 6.16 12.82 31.67
N ALA A 20 5.61 13.92 32.21
CA ALA A 20 5.42 14.06 33.65
C ALA A 20 4.51 12.93 34.17
N PRO A 21 4.83 12.33 35.33
CA PRO A 21 3.90 11.41 35.99
C PRO A 21 2.62 12.16 36.28
N VAL A 22 1.50 11.60 35.81
CA VAL A 22 0.17 12.11 36.12
C VAL A 22 -0.11 11.75 37.58
N GLU A 23 -0.39 12.76 38.40
CA GLU A 23 -0.79 12.60 39.81
C GLU A 23 -2.26 12.16 39.82
N PHE A 24 -2.54 10.92 40.22
CA PHE A 24 -3.89 10.34 40.23
C PHE A 24 -4.41 10.18 41.66
N ASP A 25 -5.71 10.42 41.84
CA ASP A 25 -6.42 10.35 43.12
C ASP A 25 -6.63 8.87 43.51
N GLU A 26 -6.04 8.45 44.63
CA GLU A 26 -6.02 7.06 45.10
C GLU A 26 -7.40 6.64 45.60
N GLY A 27 -8.17 5.89 44.80
CA GLY A 27 -9.44 5.40 45.34
C GLY A 27 -10.32 4.62 44.40
N ARG A 28 -9.87 3.44 43.97
CA ARG A 28 -10.67 2.46 43.22
C ARG A 28 -11.12 2.98 41.85
N MET A 29 -11.05 2.12 40.83
CA MET A 29 -11.50 2.50 39.49
C MET A 29 -12.97 2.92 39.52
N SER A 30 -13.29 4.11 38.97
CA SER A 30 -14.68 4.58 38.89
C SER A 30 -15.52 3.62 38.06
N ASP A 31 -16.82 3.51 38.36
CA ASP A 31 -17.71 2.61 37.61
C ASP A 31 -17.76 2.98 36.12
N GLN A 32 -17.68 4.27 35.79
CA GLN A 32 -17.54 4.73 34.41
C GLN A 32 -16.28 4.19 33.73
N THR A 33 -15.13 4.21 34.41
CA THR A 33 -13.87 3.68 33.83
C THR A 33 -13.96 2.16 33.62
N LYS A 34 -14.69 1.45 34.49
CA LYS A 34 -14.94 0.02 34.30
C LYS A 34 -15.79 -0.24 33.09
N ASP A 35 -16.90 0.48 32.93
CA ASP A 35 -17.79 0.35 31.77
C ASP A 35 -17.07 0.72 30.47
N ASP A 36 -16.26 1.78 30.50
CA ASP A 36 -15.48 2.23 29.36
C ASP A 36 -14.37 1.25 28.96
N PHE A 37 -13.71 0.64 29.94
CA PHE A 37 -12.72 -0.41 29.67
C PHE A 37 -13.42 -1.70 29.20
N ALA A 38 -14.57 -2.06 29.78
CA ALA A 38 -15.40 -3.16 29.32
C ALA A 38 -15.85 -2.97 27.86
N ALA A 39 -16.06 -1.73 27.41
CA ALA A 39 -16.39 -1.43 26.03
C ALA A 39 -15.18 -1.54 25.07
N LEU A 40 -13.96 -1.32 25.55
CA LEU A 40 -12.73 -1.53 24.78
C LEU A 40 -12.30 -3.01 24.73
N PHE A 41 -12.69 -3.77 25.75
CA PHE A 41 -12.35 -5.17 25.94
C PHE A 41 -13.65 -6.00 26.11
N ASP A 42 -13.59 -7.11 26.85
CA ASP A 42 -14.77 -7.87 27.26
C ASP A 42 -14.88 -7.90 28.78
N GLU A 43 -16.06 -8.27 29.31
CA GLU A 43 -16.32 -8.31 30.76
C GLU A 43 -15.38 -9.26 31.53
N ASN A 44 -14.91 -10.32 30.88
CA ASN A 44 -14.00 -11.29 31.50
C ASN A 44 -12.60 -10.68 31.70
N PHE A 45 -12.12 -9.97 30.68
CA PHE A 45 -10.87 -9.23 30.72
C PHE A 45 -10.92 -8.13 31.81
N MET A 46 -12.06 -7.45 31.92
CA MET A 46 -12.31 -6.48 32.99
C MET A 46 -12.22 -7.08 34.37
N GLN A 47 -12.84 -8.23 34.59
CA GLN A 47 -12.80 -8.90 35.89
C GLN A 47 -11.36 -9.22 36.31
N LYS A 48 -10.52 -9.71 35.38
CA LYS A 48 -9.10 -10.02 35.66
C LYS A 48 -8.29 -8.78 36.01
N MET A 49 -8.60 -7.63 35.39
CA MET A 49 -7.97 -6.36 35.75
C MET A 49 -8.38 -5.91 37.15
N VAL A 50 -9.67 -6.00 37.49
CA VAL A 50 -10.17 -5.65 38.83
C VAL A 50 -9.55 -6.55 39.89
N ASP A 51 -9.42 -7.85 39.62
CA ASP A 51 -8.76 -8.81 40.52
C ASP A 51 -7.26 -8.49 40.66
N CYS A 52 -6.61 -8.12 39.56
CA CYS A 52 -5.22 -7.66 39.58
C CYS A 52 -5.06 -6.39 40.45
N GLN A 53 -5.92 -5.40 40.28
CA GLN A 53 -5.93 -4.16 41.06
C GLN A 53 -6.09 -4.45 42.56
N GLN A 54 -7.02 -5.33 42.94
CA GLN A 54 -7.26 -5.69 44.34
C GLN A 54 -6.06 -6.39 44.99
N LEU A 55 -5.31 -7.19 44.21
CA LEU A 55 -4.20 -7.99 44.74
C LEU A 55 -2.84 -7.28 44.69
N ALA A 56 -2.63 -6.36 43.74
CA ALA A 56 -1.37 -5.62 43.62
C ALA A 56 -1.20 -4.57 44.73
N GLY A 57 -2.31 -4.15 45.34
CA GLY A 57 -2.35 -3.13 46.39
C GLY A 57 -1.86 -1.76 45.90
N ASP A 58 -1.69 -0.82 46.83
CA ASP A 58 -1.36 0.57 46.50
C ASP A 58 0.07 0.76 45.97
N THR A 59 0.94 -0.26 46.11
CA THR A 59 2.34 -0.17 45.66
C THR A 59 2.53 -0.23 44.14
N CYS A 60 1.49 -0.64 43.42
CA CYS A 60 1.49 -0.78 41.97
C CYS A 60 0.30 0.00 41.42
N ASP A 61 0.56 1.10 40.71
CA ASP A 61 -0.49 1.96 40.16
C ASP A 61 -1.17 1.32 38.93
N VAL A 62 -1.91 0.24 39.18
CA VAL A 62 -2.72 -0.47 38.18
C VAL A 62 -3.91 0.41 37.74
N THR A 63 -4.44 1.23 38.66
CA THR A 63 -5.58 2.13 38.40
C THR A 63 -5.22 3.21 37.39
N GLY A 64 -4.13 3.95 37.61
CA GLY A 64 -3.67 5.00 36.70
C GLY A 64 -3.28 4.44 35.32
N MET A 65 -2.69 3.24 35.28
CA MET A 65 -2.44 2.54 34.02
C MET A 65 -3.75 2.24 33.27
N ALA A 66 -4.76 1.70 33.96
CA ALA A 66 -6.05 1.37 33.36
C ALA A 66 -6.79 2.62 32.85
N GLU A 67 -6.86 3.69 33.64
CA GLU A 67 -7.45 4.97 33.24
C GLU A 67 -6.77 5.55 31.99
N TYR A 68 -5.44 5.48 31.95
CA TYR A 68 -4.67 5.90 30.78
C TYR A 68 -4.97 5.04 29.54
N MET A 69 -5.07 3.71 29.69
CA MET A 69 -5.46 2.80 28.61
C MET A 69 -6.86 3.11 28.08
N VAL A 70 -7.84 3.37 28.96
CA VAL A 70 -9.19 3.76 28.57
C VAL A 70 -9.18 5.05 27.77
N GLN A 71 -8.53 6.09 28.31
CA GLN A 71 -8.50 7.40 27.67
C GLN A 71 -7.88 7.33 26.27
N VAL A 72 -6.78 6.60 26.12
CA VAL A 72 -6.09 6.44 24.84
C VAL A 72 -6.89 5.54 23.89
N GLY A 73 -7.44 4.43 24.39
CA GLY A 73 -8.28 3.51 23.63
C GLY A 73 -9.52 4.18 23.06
N GLN A 74 -10.28 4.90 23.89
CA GLN A 74 -11.46 5.66 23.47
C GLN A 74 -11.11 6.76 22.46
N ARG A 75 -10.00 7.49 22.68
CA ARG A 75 -9.54 8.50 21.72
C ARG A 75 -9.28 7.87 20.35
N MET A 76 -8.59 6.73 20.32
CA MET A 76 -8.29 6.00 19.10
C MET A 76 -9.58 5.46 18.46
N GLN A 77 -10.44 4.82 19.23
CA GLN A 77 -11.72 4.26 18.75
C GLN A 77 -12.63 5.35 18.17
N ASN A 78 -12.72 6.51 18.83
CA ASN A 78 -13.46 7.66 18.31
C ASN A 78 -12.88 8.16 16.97
N LEU A 79 -11.55 8.17 16.81
CA LEU A 79 -10.94 8.54 15.54
C LEU A 79 -11.26 7.52 14.44
N VAL A 80 -11.21 6.23 14.76
CA VAL A 80 -11.50 5.14 13.82
C VAL A 80 -12.99 5.16 13.42
N ASN A 81 -13.90 5.22 14.38
CA ASN A 81 -15.35 5.19 14.15
C ASN A 81 -15.85 6.41 13.37
N ASN A 82 -15.29 7.59 13.65
CA ASN A 82 -15.66 8.82 12.91
C ASN A 82 -15.01 8.89 11.52
N CYS A 83 -14.09 7.99 11.20
CA CYS A 83 -13.39 7.95 9.92
C CYS A 83 -14.00 6.91 8.98
N LYS A 84 -14.94 7.35 8.13
CA LYS A 84 -15.45 6.50 7.05
C LYS A 84 -14.48 6.43 5.87
N THR A 85 -14.19 7.57 5.25
CA THR A 85 -13.21 7.74 4.16
C THR A 85 -12.56 9.12 4.29
N ASP A 86 -11.41 9.34 3.66
CA ASP A 86 -10.74 10.66 3.56
C ASP A 86 -10.25 11.31 4.87
N CYS A 87 -10.16 10.55 5.95
CA CYS A 87 -9.53 11.05 7.18
C CYS A 87 -8.04 10.70 7.24
N THR A 88 -7.30 11.44 8.07
CA THR A 88 -5.91 11.14 8.40
C THR A 88 -5.72 11.15 9.91
N HIS A 89 -4.91 10.24 10.41
CA HIS A 89 -4.65 10.07 11.84
C HIS A 89 -3.23 10.56 12.19
N PRO A 90 -3.07 11.45 13.17
CA PRO A 90 -1.74 11.87 13.61
C PRO A 90 -0.96 10.65 14.17
N PRO A 91 0.28 10.39 13.71
CA PRO A 91 1.08 9.26 14.22
C PRO A 91 1.28 9.28 15.74
N GLN A 92 1.20 10.46 16.35
CA GLN A 92 1.31 10.60 17.81
C GLN A 92 0.24 9.82 18.57
N VAL A 93 -0.99 9.72 18.03
CA VAL A 93 -2.07 8.99 18.71
C VAL A 93 -1.73 7.50 18.81
N CYS A 94 -1.13 6.94 17.76
CA CYS A 94 -0.70 5.54 17.74
C CYS A 94 0.53 5.30 18.63
N LYS A 95 1.42 6.29 18.75
CA LYS A 95 2.52 6.23 19.74
C LYS A 95 1.99 6.20 21.16
N ASP A 96 1.03 7.06 21.48
CA ASP A 96 0.38 7.08 22.80
C ASP A 96 -0.32 5.74 23.06
N PHE A 97 -0.93 5.14 22.05
CA PHE A 97 -1.52 3.80 22.11
C PHE A 97 -0.47 2.72 22.43
N TRP A 98 0.63 2.63 21.68
CA TRP A 98 1.67 1.63 21.95
C TRP A 98 2.31 1.84 23.33
N LEU A 99 2.45 3.09 23.77
CA LEU A 99 2.88 3.38 25.13
C LEU A 99 1.89 2.85 26.17
N ALA A 100 0.58 3.08 25.99
CA ALA A 100 -0.45 2.63 26.90
C ALA A 100 -0.59 1.10 26.97
N PHE A 101 -0.49 0.40 25.84
CA PHE A 101 -0.82 -1.04 25.75
C PHE A 101 0.41 -1.97 25.74
N GLU A 102 1.61 -1.51 25.39
CA GLU A 102 2.85 -2.30 25.43
C GLU A 102 3.83 -1.80 26.50
N ALA A 103 4.22 -0.52 26.42
CA ALA A 103 5.35 -0.01 27.19
C ALA A 103 5.02 0.15 28.68
N ASN A 104 3.89 0.79 29.00
CA ASN A 104 3.49 1.07 30.38
C ASN A 104 3.19 -0.22 31.16
N PRO A 105 2.43 -1.20 30.64
CA PRO A 105 2.19 -2.45 31.35
C PRO A 105 3.48 -3.24 31.58
N SER A 106 4.41 -3.20 30.62
CA SER A 106 5.71 -3.86 30.76
C SER A 106 6.59 -3.17 31.81
N ALA A 107 6.61 -1.83 31.83
CA ALA A 107 7.33 -1.05 32.82
C ALA A 107 6.76 -1.28 34.24
N LEU A 108 5.43 -1.25 34.38
CA LEU A 108 4.73 -1.51 35.65
C LEU A 108 5.03 -2.92 36.16
N ARG A 109 4.91 -3.94 35.31
CA ARG A 109 5.28 -5.32 35.64
C ARG A 109 6.71 -5.42 36.14
N ASN A 110 7.66 -4.82 35.44
CA ASN A 110 9.08 -4.89 35.80
C ASN A 110 9.39 -4.16 37.11
N GLY A 111 8.74 -3.02 37.38
CA GLY A 111 8.87 -2.29 38.64
C GLY A 111 8.31 -3.07 39.83
N CYS A 112 7.09 -3.59 39.70
CA CYS A 112 6.42 -4.35 40.74
C CYS A 112 7.00 -5.75 40.98
N ALA A 113 7.59 -6.37 39.95
CA ALA A 113 8.29 -7.63 40.11
C ALA A 113 9.54 -7.49 40.97
N GLN A 114 10.25 -6.35 40.90
CA GLN A 114 11.42 -6.09 41.74
C GLN A 114 11.07 -5.94 43.23
N THR A 115 9.85 -5.49 43.54
CA THR A 115 9.36 -5.37 44.91
C THR A 115 8.71 -6.65 45.43
N GLY A 116 8.57 -7.69 44.60
CA GLY A 116 7.86 -8.93 44.96
C GLY A 116 6.34 -8.76 45.03
N ASN A 117 5.80 -7.65 44.54
CA ASN A 117 4.38 -7.29 44.68
C ASN A 117 3.55 -7.53 43.42
N TRP A 118 4.09 -8.20 42.39
CA TRP A 118 3.33 -8.52 41.18
C TRP A 118 2.58 -9.87 41.33
N PRO A 119 1.26 -9.88 41.57
CA PRO A 119 0.51 -11.11 41.82
C PRO A 119 0.42 -11.99 40.58
N GLY A 120 0.16 -13.29 40.80
CA GLY A 120 -0.09 -14.24 39.72
C GLY A 120 -1.24 -13.82 38.80
N VAL A 121 -2.32 -13.27 39.37
CA VAL A 121 -3.48 -12.77 38.60
C VAL A 121 -3.09 -11.61 37.66
N CYS A 122 -2.26 -10.67 38.11
CA CYS A 122 -1.73 -9.61 37.24
C CYS A 122 -0.83 -10.13 36.12
N THR A 123 -0.14 -11.26 36.34
CA THR A 123 0.63 -11.92 35.27
C THR A 123 -0.29 -12.54 34.22
N VAL A 124 -1.43 -13.10 34.64
CA VAL A 124 -2.45 -13.63 33.72
C VAL A 124 -3.07 -12.48 32.92
N PHE A 125 -3.52 -11.41 33.60
CA PHE A 125 -4.04 -10.20 32.94
C PHE A 125 -3.04 -9.61 31.93
N TYR A 126 -1.79 -9.41 32.33
CA TYR A 126 -0.77 -8.87 31.43
C TYR A 126 -0.54 -9.80 30.22
N ARG A 127 -0.53 -11.13 30.42
CA ARG A 127 -0.43 -12.07 29.30
C ARG A 127 -1.59 -11.93 28.34
N GLU A 128 -2.82 -11.85 28.86
CA GLU A 128 -4.01 -11.66 28.03
C GLU A 128 -4.00 -10.32 27.31
N LEU A 129 -3.54 -9.25 27.98
CA LEU A 129 -3.33 -7.96 27.35
C LEU A 129 -2.37 -8.07 26.18
N GLN A 130 -1.22 -8.73 26.37
CA GLN A 130 -0.26 -8.97 25.29
C GLN A 130 -0.86 -9.82 24.17
N THR A 131 -1.64 -10.85 24.50
CA THR A 131 -2.36 -11.67 23.51
C THR A 131 -3.36 -10.82 22.72
N ARG A 132 -4.09 -9.91 23.37
CA ARG A 132 -5.07 -9.03 22.73
C ARG A 132 -4.41 -7.95 21.87
N VAL A 133 -3.27 -7.43 22.30
CA VAL A 133 -2.45 -6.49 21.51
C VAL A 133 -1.85 -7.17 20.28
N ALA A 134 -1.49 -8.45 20.41
CA ALA A 134 -1.01 -9.29 19.32
C ALA A 134 -2.14 -9.89 18.46
N ASP A 135 -3.39 -9.67 18.83
CA ASP A 135 -4.55 -10.19 18.11
C ASP A 135 -4.70 -9.41 16.80
N GLU A 136 -4.49 -10.13 15.69
CA GLU A 136 -4.60 -9.61 14.34
C GLU A 136 -6.01 -9.12 13.99
N THR A 137 -7.04 -9.50 14.76
CA THR A 137 -8.41 -9.04 14.56
C THR A 137 -8.73 -7.77 15.34
N TRP A 138 -7.87 -7.34 16.27
CA TRP A 138 -8.14 -6.17 17.10
C TRP A 138 -7.92 -4.86 16.32
N GLU A 139 -9.03 -4.23 15.94
CA GLU A 139 -9.04 -3.05 15.06
C GLU A 139 -8.12 -1.92 15.50
N LEU A 140 -8.04 -1.60 16.80
CA LEU A 140 -7.18 -0.51 17.27
C LEU A 140 -5.69 -0.83 17.06
N GLY A 141 -5.28 -2.07 17.31
CA GLY A 141 -3.92 -2.56 17.08
C GLY A 141 -3.55 -2.54 15.60
N VAL A 142 -4.43 -3.09 14.75
CA VAL A 142 -4.25 -3.11 13.29
C VAL A 142 -4.15 -1.70 12.72
N MET A 143 -5.05 -0.78 13.13
CA MET A 143 -5.01 0.60 12.67
C MET A 143 -3.72 1.32 13.13
N CYS A 144 -3.32 1.16 14.39
CA CYS A 144 -2.09 1.77 14.89
C CYS A 144 -0.83 1.21 14.20
N SER A 145 -0.84 -0.07 13.83
CA SER A 145 0.28 -0.70 13.13
C SER A 145 0.45 -0.17 11.71
N MET A 146 -0.64 0.25 11.04
CA MET A 146 -0.57 0.89 9.73
C MET A 146 -0.15 2.37 9.82
N ILE A 147 -0.63 3.10 10.82
CA ILE A 147 -0.36 4.54 10.98
C ILE A 147 1.06 4.80 11.50
N ASP A 148 1.53 4.00 12.45
CA ASP A 148 2.85 4.13 13.09
C ASP A 148 3.76 2.92 12.79
N ALA A 149 3.67 2.37 11.57
CA ALA A 149 4.62 1.36 11.10
C ALA A 149 6.08 1.85 11.21
N GLY A 150 6.30 3.18 11.16
CA GLY A 150 7.62 3.78 11.22
C GLY A 150 8.54 3.22 10.13
N LEU A 151 9.73 2.77 10.53
CA LEU A 151 10.65 1.97 9.68
C LEU A 151 10.41 0.46 9.81
N ASN A 152 9.59 0.03 10.76
CA ASN A 152 9.35 -1.38 11.06
C ASN A 152 8.18 -1.89 10.22
N LEU A 153 8.42 -2.03 8.91
CA LEU A 153 7.47 -2.63 7.97
C LEU A 153 7.00 -4.03 8.41
N GLU A 154 7.79 -4.72 9.25
CA GLU A 154 7.45 -6.02 9.84
C GLU A 154 6.19 -5.99 10.72
N ARG A 155 5.82 -4.85 11.29
CA ARG A 155 4.59 -4.71 12.08
C ARG A 155 3.35 -4.47 11.22
N MET A 156 3.49 -4.31 9.91
CA MET A 156 2.32 -4.08 9.06
C MET A 156 1.41 -5.31 9.01
N PRO A 157 0.09 -5.09 9.03
CA PRO A 157 -0.84 -6.18 8.87
C PRO A 157 -0.75 -6.70 7.43
N THR A 158 -0.99 -7.98 7.25
CA THR A 158 -1.22 -8.53 5.91
C THR A 158 -2.57 -8.07 5.38
N CYS A 159 -2.78 -8.16 4.07
CA CYS A 159 -4.10 -7.89 3.49
C CYS A 159 -5.21 -8.79 4.07
N ASN A 160 -4.87 -10.04 4.40
CA ASN A 160 -5.76 -11.00 5.08
C ASN A 160 -6.14 -10.47 6.48
N THR A 161 -5.15 -10.10 7.29
CA THR A 161 -5.36 -9.49 8.61
C THR A 161 -6.30 -8.28 8.54
N LEU A 162 -6.10 -7.39 7.55
CA LEU A 162 -6.98 -6.23 7.36
C LEU A 162 -8.42 -6.64 7.01
N ALA A 163 -8.61 -7.67 6.19
CA ALA A 163 -9.92 -8.17 5.80
C ALA A 163 -10.66 -8.81 6.98
N LEU A 164 -10.00 -9.65 7.78
CA LEU A 164 -10.54 -10.21 9.03
C LEU A 164 -11.00 -9.11 9.97
N MET A 165 -10.14 -8.13 10.23
CA MET A 165 -10.48 -7.00 11.10
C MET A 165 -11.69 -6.22 10.58
N THR A 166 -11.81 -6.06 9.26
CA THR A 166 -12.92 -5.32 8.65
C THR A 166 -14.26 -6.07 8.77
N THR A 167 -14.26 -7.40 8.80
CA THR A 167 -15.47 -8.22 8.92
C THR A 167 -15.89 -8.45 10.36
N VAL A 168 -14.95 -8.75 11.27
CA VAL A 168 -15.24 -9.20 12.65
C VAL A 168 -16.08 -8.17 13.42
N ASN A 169 -15.83 -6.88 13.25
CA ASN A 169 -16.53 -5.82 14.01
C ASN A 169 -17.77 -5.27 13.30
N ARG A 170 -18.26 -5.96 12.26
CA ARG A 170 -19.37 -5.49 11.44
C ARG A 170 -20.51 -6.49 11.54
N PRO A 171 -21.77 -6.00 11.50
CA PRO A 171 -22.91 -6.88 11.36
C PRO A 171 -22.81 -7.54 9.98
N THR A 172 -22.23 -8.72 9.93
CA THR A 172 -22.18 -9.59 8.77
C THR A 172 -22.82 -10.93 9.18
N LEU A 173 -22.18 -12.06 8.91
CA LEU A 173 -22.64 -13.40 9.27
C LEU A 173 -22.36 -13.71 10.75
N VAL A 174 -21.35 -13.06 11.35
CA VAL A 174 -20.82 -13.38 12.70
C VAL A 174 -21.71 -12.87 13.84
N ASP A 175 -22.15 -11.62 13.78
CA ASP A 175 -22.78 -10.91 14.93
C ASP A 175 -24.31 -10.80 14.83
N GLY A 176 -24.99 -11.87 14.39
CA GLY A 176 -26.45 -11.95 14.39
C GLY A 176 -27.11 -12.35 13.08
N GLY A 177 -26.37 -12.99 12.16
CA GLY A 177 -26.95 -13.61 10.96
C GLY A 177 -27.60 -12.61 10.01
N CYS A 178 -26.91 -11.50 9.72
CA CYS A 178 -27.44 -10.44 8.89
C CYS A 178 -28.75 -9.81 9.42
N ALA A 179 -28.72 -9.35 10.66
CA ALA A 179 -29.84 -8.64 11.31
C ALA A 179 -30.08 -7.22 10.74
N PHE A 180 -30.07 -7.06 9.42
CA PHE A 180 -30.47 -5.82 8.77
C PHE A 180 -31.98 -5.74 8.68
N ALA A 181 -32.56 -4.58 8.98
CA ALA A 181 -34.01 -4.39 8.87
C ALA A 181 -34.45 -4.34 7.40
N THR A 182 -33.57 -3.91 6.50
CA THR A 182 -33.85 -3.75 5.07
C THR A 182 -32.67 -4.14 4.19
N GLN A 183 -32.95 -4.48 2.93
CA GLN A 183 -31.94 -4.69 1.89
C GLN A 183 -31.02 -3.47 1.73
N GLU A 184 -31.58 -2.26 1.75
CA GLU A 184 -30.82 -1.01 1.59
C GLU A 184 -29.80 -0.80 2.73
N GLU A 185 -30.16 -1.18 3.96
CA GLU A 185 -29.25 -1.14 5.10
C GLU A 185 -28.09 -2.14 4.93
N CYS A 186 -28.38 -3.37 4.48
CA CYS A 186 -27.36 -4.37 4.16
C CYS A 186 -26.41 -3.86 3.06
N VAL A 187 -26.96 -3.37 1.96
CA VAL A 187 -26.17 -2.84 0.82
C VAL A 187 -25.30 -1.68 1.28
N THR A 188 -25.86 -0.75 2.08
CA THR A 188 -25.12 0.39 2.61
C THR A 188 -23.99 -0.06 3.52
N ASN A 189 -24.22 -1.04 4.41
CA ASN A 189 -23.19 -1.57 5.29
C ASN A 189 -22.04 -2.22 4.51
N LEU A 190 -22.34 -3.10 3.54
CA LEU A 190 -21.32 -3.72 2.70
C LEU A 190 -20.53 -2.70 1.88
N CYS A 191 -21.22 -1.70 1.33
CA CYS A 191 -20.54 -0.63 0.59
C CYS A 191 -19.64 0.23 1.49
N ASP A 192 -20.05 0.50 2.73
CA ASP A 192 -19.21 1.18 3.71
C ASP A 192 -18.00 0.32 4.10
N MET A 193 -18.17 -1.00 4.26
CA MET A 193 -17.07 -1.95 4.54
C MET A 193 -16.06 -1.98 3.40
N TYR A 194 -16.53 -2.14 2.17
CA TYR A 194 -15.69 -2.18 0.98
C TYR A 194 -14.94 -0.88 0.74
N SER A 195 -15.61 0.25 0.92
CA SER A 195 -14.98 1.57 0.84
C SER A 195 -13.90 1.75 1.93
N GLN A 196 -14.17 1.33 3.16
CA GLN A 196 -13.20 1.38 4.25
C GLN A 196 -12.00 0.46 4.01
N PHE A 197 -12.25 -0.78 3.58
CA PHE A 197 -11.19 -1.74 3.26
C PHE A 197 -10.25 -1.20 2.19
N ALA A 198 -10.81 -0.70 1.09
CA ALA A 198 -10.01 -0.13 0.00
C ALA A 198 -9.28 1.17 0.37
N TRP A 199 -9.84 1.94 1.29
CA TRP A 199 -9.15 3.08 1.86
C TRP A 199 -7.96 2.64 2.73
N ARG A 200 -8.17 1.68 3.63
CA ARG A 200 -7.21 1.18 4.62
C ARG A 200 -6.08 0.34 4.01
N MET A 201 -6.32 -0.37 2.90
CA MET A 201 -5.28 -1.15 2.21
C MET A 201 -4.13 -0.30 1.63
N ARG A 202 -4.28 1.03 1.63
CA ARG A 202 -3.23 1.99 1.28
C ARG A 202 -2.85 2.79 2.52
N PRO A 203 -1.87 2.35 3.35
CA PRO A 203 -1.52 3.01 4.61
C PRO A 203 -1.25 4.52 4.50
N ARG A 204 -0.75 4.98 3.35
CA ARG A 204 -0.54 6.41 3.05
C ARG A 204 -1.82 7.26 3.20
N ASN A 205 -2.99 6.66 3.00
CA ASN A 205 -4.29 7.32 3.17
C ASN A 205 -4.58 7.66 4.63
N LEU A 206 -4.09 6.85 5.56
CA LEU A 206 -4.31 7.02 6.99
C LEU A 206 -3.38 8.07 7.62
N ILE A 207 -2.39 8.57 6.89
CA ILE A 207 -1.33 9.43 7.41
C ILE A 207 -1.45 10.86 6.84
N PRO A 208 -1.36 11.93 7.68
CA PRO A 208 -1.43 13.31 7.21
C PRO A 208 -0.32 13.62 6.20
N GLN A 209 -0.60 14.52 5.25
CA GLN A 209 0.35 14.84 4.15
C GLN A 209 1.77 15.17 4.63
N ALA A 210 1.90 15.85 5.77
CA ALA A 210 3.19 16.21 6.36
C ALA A 210 4.07 15.01 6.76
N PHE A 211 3.47 13.83 6.94
CA PHE A 211 4.13 12.61 7.40
C PHE A 211 4.06 11.46 6.39
N LYS A 212 3.68 11.72 5.12
CA LYS A 212 3.50 10.68 4.09
C LYS A 212 4.77 9.97 3.62
N VAL A 213 5.95 10.40 4.09
CA VAL A 213 7.21 9.66 3.91
C VAL A 213 7.23 8.59 5.01
N PRO A 214 7.18 7.28 4.72
CA PRO A 214 7.97 6.63 3.66
C PRO A 214 7.19 6.01 2.48
N PHE A 215 5.86 6.08 2.45
CA PHE A 215 5.06 5.33 1.46
C PHE A 215 4.87 6.07 0.14
N ASP A 216 5.10 5.38 -0.97
CA ASP A 216 4.70 5.88 -2.29
C ASP A 216 3.17 5.85 -2.46
N TYR A 217 2.61 6.60 -3.43
CA TYR A 217 1.16 6.63 -3.70
C TYR A 217 0.64 5.29 -4.23
N THR A 218 1.56 4.46 -4.73
CA THR A 218 1.33 3.12 -5.22
C THR A 218 1.42 2.06 -4.13
N TYR A 219 1.88 2.41 -2.92
CA TYR A 219 2.04 1.43 -1.86
C TYR A 219 0.69 0.87 -1.42
N ILE A 220 0.58 -0.44 -1.53
CA ILE A 220 -0.57 -1.25 -1.16
C ILE A 220 -0.06 -2.30 -0.17
N LEU A 221 -0.87 -2.66 0.83
CA LEU A 221 -0.51 -3.74 1.75
C LEU A 221 -0.23 -5.04 0.99
N SER A 222 0.78 -5.78 1.42
CA SER A 222 1.15 -7.07 0.84
C SER A 222 -0.07 -7.99 0.81
N GLY A 223 -0.41 -8.47 -0.38
CA GLY A 223 -1.54 -9.36 -0.61
C GLY A 223 -2.83 -8.69 -1.08
N CYS A 224 -2.87 -7.35 -1.14
CA CYS A 224 -4.02 -6.58 -1.62
C CYS A 224 -3.89 -6.15 -3.09
N GLU A 225 -2.86 -6.60 -3.81
CA GLU A 225 -2.51 -6.10 -5.15
C GLU A 225 -3.64 -6.36 -6.15
N ASN A 226 -4.23 -7.56 -6.11
CA ASN A 226 -5.34 -7.92 -7.01
C ASN A 226 -6.62 -7.13 -6.70
N VAL A 227 -6.90 -6.90 -5.42
CA VAL A 227 -8.05 -6.12 -4.97
C VAL A 227 -7.89 -4.65 -5.33
N ALA A 228 -6.66 -4.13 -5.24
CA ALA A 228 -6.36 -2.76 -5.64
C ALA A 228 -6.42 -2.57 -7.15
N ALA A 229 -5.99 -3.56 -7.94
CA ALA A 229 -6.04 -3.53 -9.40
C ALA A 229 -7.47 -3.54 -9.96
N LEU A 230 -8.41 -4.08 -9.18
CA LEU A 230 -9.82 -4.13 -9.54
C LEU A 230 -10.47 -2.73 -9.63
N ASP A 231 -9.92 -1.72 -8.93
CA ASP A 231 -10.48 -0.36 -8.78
C ASP A 231 -11.97 -0.32 -8.39
N LEU A 232 -12.52 -1.46 -7.95
CA LEU A 232 -13.95 -1.68 -7.68
C LEU A 232 -14.48 -0.87 -6.48
N TYR A 233 -13.59 -0.16 -5.79
CA TYR A 233 -13.83 0.39 -4.45
C TYR A 233 -13.53 1.88 -4.34
N SER A 234 -13.01 2.49 -5.40
CA SER A 234 -12.79 3.94 -5.44
C SER A 234 -14.11 4.71 -5.62
N ASN A 235 -15.17 4.06 -6.12
CA ASN A 235 -16.49 4.67 -6.31
C ASN A 235 -17.59 3.99 -5.49
N ARG A 236 -17.85 4.50 -4.29
CA ARG A 236 -18.97 4.06 -3.41
C ARG A 236 -20.34 4.09 -4.12
N ALA A 237 -20.55 4.96 -5.11
CA ALA A 237 -21.84 5.06 -5.82
C ALA A 237 -22.10 3.90 -6.79
N GLU A 238 -21.06 3.18 -7.22
CA GLU A 238 -21.21 1.98 -8.07
C GLU A 238 -21.46 0.72 -7.25
N CYS A 239 -21.07 0.74 -5.97
CA CYS A 239 -21.18 -0.42 -5.10
C CYS A 239 -22.60 -1.03 -5.01
N PRO A 240 -23.69 -0.24 -4.86
CA PRO A 240 -25.06 -0.79 -4.81
C PRO A 240 -25.49 -1.52 -6.09
N LYS A 241 -24.81 -1.27 -7.22
CA LYS A 241 -25.10 -1.91 -8.51
C LYS A 241 -24.36 -3.22 -8.68
N ARG A 242 -23.44 -3.54 -7.77
CA ARG A 242 -22.64 -4.75 -7.88
C ARG A 242 -23.47 -5.96 -7.53
N LEU A 243 -23.35 -6.97 -8.37
CA LEU A 243 -24.17 -8.15 -8.27
C LEU A 243 -23.75 -9.05 -7.11
N ASP A 244 -22.50 -9.01 -6.67
CA ASP A 244 -22.04 -9.70 -5.45
C ASP A 244 -22.66 -9.08 -4.20
N VAL A 245 -22.74 -7.75 -4.10
CA VAL A 245 -23.40 -7.02 -3.01
C VAL A 245 -24.90 -7.34 -2.96
N ILE A 246 -25.58 -7.25 -4.10
CA ILE A 246 -27.00 -7.56 -4.22
C ILE A 246 -27.25 -9.05 -3.88
N SER A 247 -26.46 -9.96 -4.45
CA SER A 247 -26.58 -11.39 -4.17
C SER A 247 -26.34 -11.72 -2.71
N PHE A 248 -25.37 -11.05 -2.07
CA PHE A 248 -25.14 -11.24 -0.65
C PHE A 248 -26.37 -10.81 0.17
N CYS A 249 -26.87 -9.59 -0.06
CA CYS A 249 -27.98 -9.04 0.72
C CYS A 249 -29.33 -9.74 0.47
N ASP A 250 -29.65 -10.09 -0.77
CA ASP A 250 -30.97 -10.66 -1.15
C ASP A 250 -31.07 -12.16 -0.91
N CYS A 251 -29.92 -12.83 -0.90
CA CYS A 251 -29.88 -14.29 -0.95
C CYS A 251 -29.06 -14.91 0.17
N LEU A 252 -27.79 -14.52 0.32
CA LEU A 252 -26.87 -15.17 1.25
C LEU A 252 -27.14 -14.77 2.69
N CYS A 253 -27.34 -13.49 2.97
CA CYS A 253 -27.58 -12.99 4.31
C CYS A 253 -28.69 -13.75 5.03
N PRO A 254 -29.90 -13.89 4.45
CA PRO A 254 -30.99 -14.63 5.08
C PRO A 254 -30.72 -16.12 5.29
N ALA A 255 -29.75 -16.69 4.57
CA ALA A 255 -29.34 -18.10 4.65
C ALA A 255 -28.49 -18.44 5.86
N MET A 256 -27.71 -17.46 6.26
CA MET A 256 -26.54 -17.72 7.07
C MET A 256 -26.89 -17.80 8.55
N SER A 257 -28.08 -17.35 8.94
CA SER A 257 -28.70 -17.72 10.22
C SER A 257 -28.84 -19.23 10.39
N ASP A 258 -28.83 -19.99 9.29
CA ASP A 258 -28.97 -21.45 9.30
C ASP A 258 -27.61 -22.16 9.48
N ILE A 259 -26.48 -21.44 9.35
CA ILE A 259 -25.15 -22.01 9.62
C ILE A 259 -24.93 -22.08 11.13
N GLN A 260 -24.89 -23.30 11.66
CA GLN A 260 -24.61 -23.55 13.07
C GLN A 260 -23.12 -23.27 13.35
N PRO A 261 -22.78 -22.49 14.38
CA PRO A 261 -21.38 -22.36 14.79
C PRO A 261 -20.85 -23.73 15.24
N TYR A 262 -19.79 -24.22 14.59
CA TYR A 262 -19.11 -25.44 15.02
C TYR A 262 -18.21 -25.16 16.23
N ASP A 263 -18.18 -26.07 17.21
CA ASP A 263 -17.59 -25.87 18.55
C ASP A 263 -16.09 -25.49 18.61
N SER A 264 -15.37 -25.46 17.49
CA SER A 264 -13.93 -25.15 17.47
C SER A 264 -13.47 -24.17 16.38
N ILE A 265 -14.29 -23.92 15.35
CA ILE A 265 -13.92 -23.06 14.22
C ILE A 265 -15.05 -22.07 14.02
N GLN A 266 -14.71 -20.77 14.06
CA GLN A 266 -15.64 -19.69 13.77
C GLN A 266 -15.91 -19.61 12.26
N CYS A 267 -16.53 -20.65 11.69
CA CYS A 267 -16.84 -20.74 10.28
C CYS A 267 -17.61 -19.52 9.74
N PRO A 268 -18.56 -18.90 10.47
CA PRO A 268 -19.20 -17.67 10.01
C PRO A 268 -18.20 -16.55 9.66
N VAL A 269 -17.16 -16.32 10.48
CA VAL A 269 -16.14 -15.26 10.28
C VAL A 269 -15.28 -15.56 9.05
N VAL A 270 -14.85 -16.82 8.94
CA VAL A 270 -13.96 -17.28 7.87
C VAL A 270 -14.70 -17.26 6.53
N ILE A 271 -15.95 -17.75 6.52
CA ILE A 271 -16.84 -17.71 5.35
C ILE A 271 -17.10 -16.26 4.95
N ASP A 272 -17.42 -15.38 5.90
CA ASP A 272 -17.67 -13.96 5.63
C ASP A 272 -16.54 -13.32 4.87
N SER A 273 -15.36 -13.42 5.48
CA SER A 273 -14.17 -12.74 5.00
C SER A 273 -13.70 -13.37 3.69
N TYR A 274 -13.93 -14.67 3.50
CA TYR A 274 -13.71 -15.33 2.22
C TYR A 274 -14.66 -14.82 1.12
N LEU A 275 -15.97 -14.76 1.40
CA LEU A 275 -16.97 -14.33 0.43
C LEU A 275 -16.81 -12.86 0.03
N LEU A 276 -16.53 -12.01 1.01
CA LEU A 276 -16.38 -10.57 0.83
C LEU A 276 -15.02 -10.21 0.24
N PHE A 277 -13.95 -10.87 0.66
CA PHE A 277 -12.60 -10.43 0.34
C PHE A 277 -11.70 -11.49 -0.29
N GLY A 278 -11.70 -12.72 0.22
CA GLY A 278 -10.86 -13.80 -0.32
C GLY A 278 -11.06 -14.01 -1.82
N ARG A 279 -12.30 -13.96 -2.29
CA ARG A 279 -12.66 -14.13 -3.71
C ARG A 279 -12.24 -13.00 -4.63
N LEU A 280 -11.92 -11.83 -4.07
CA LEU A 280 -11.40 -10.69 -4.82
C LEU A 280 -9.89 -10.81 -5.08
N GLY A 281 -9.26 -11.88 -4.58
CA GLY A 281 -7.85 -12.17 -4.79
C GLY A 281 -6.95 -11.64 -3.69
N ILE A 282 -7.44 -11.55 -2.44
CA ILE A 282 -6.55 -11.39 -1.29
C ILE A 282 -5.63 -12.61 -1.19
N SER A 283 -4.32 -12.37 -1.18
CA SER A 283 -3.34 -13.45 -1.08
C SER A 283 -3.48 -14.23 0.23
N ASN A 284 -3.16 -15.53 0.20
CA ASN A 284 -3.17 -16.41 1.38
C ASN A 284 -4.53 -16.50 2.07
N TRP A 285 -5.62 -16.19 1.35
CA TRP A 285 -6.96 -16.37 1.85
C TRP A 285 -7.58 -17.65 1.30
N THR A 286 -7.54 -18.73 2.08
CA THR A 286 -8.28 -19.97 1.78
C THR A 286 -9.46 -20.08 2.73
N LEU A 287 -10.61 -20.53 2.22
CA LEU A 287 -11.66 -21.04 3.09
C LEU A 287 -11.11 -22.27 3.81
N ASP A 288 -11.30 -22.34 5.14
CA ASP A 288 -10.91 -23.53 5.90
C ASP A 288 -11.72 -24.73 5.38
N PRO A 289 -11.08 -25.86 5.02
CA PRO A 289 -11.77 -27.04 4.55
C PRO A 289 -12.91 -27.52 5.47
N ALA A 290 -12.82 -27.25 6.77
CA ALA A 290 -13.87 -27.59 7.72
C ALA A 290 -15.16 -26.76 7.52
N CYS A 291 -15.06 -25.56 6.96
CA CYS A 291 -16.19 -24.65 6.70
C CYS A 291 -16.79 -24.82 5.31
N ASP A 292 -16.17 -25.64 4.46
CA ASP A 292 -16.58 -25.85 3.07
C ASP A 292 -18.00 -26.39 2.94
N SER A 293 -18.29 -27.47 3.68
CA SER A 293 -19.58 -28.13 3.61
C SER A 293 -20.70 -27.20 4.05
N GLU A 294 -20.48 -26.42 5.11
CA GLU A 294 -21.47 -25.49 5.64
C GLU A 294 -21.79 -24.38 4.64
N LEU A 295 -20.76 -23.78 4.02
CA LEU A 295 -20.96 -22.79 2.97
C LEU A 295 -21.74 -23.38 1.78
N CYS A 296 -21.36 -24.60 1.37
CA CYS A 296 -21.98 -25.24 0.22
C CYS A 296 -23.42 -25.70 0.48
N ASP A 297 -23.72 -26.13 1.71
CA ASP A 297 -25.07 -26.46 2.14
C ASP A 297 -25.94 -25.20 2.22
N ALA A 298 -25.39 -24.08 2.72
CA ALA A 298 -26.08 -22.79 2.73
C ALA A 298 -26.41 -22.31 1.31
N PHE A 299 -25.46 -22.41 0.38
CA PHE A 299 -25.70 -22.12 -1.03
C PHE A 299 -26.74 -23.04 -1.65
N ALA A 300 -26.67 -24.34 -1.39
CA ALA A 300 -27.60 -25.32 -1.93
C ALA A 300 -29.03 -25.08 -1.43
N ALA A 301 -29.19 -24.78 -0.14
CA ALA A 301 -30.48 -24.49 0.48
C ALA A 301 -31.15 -23.25 -0.14
N ARG A 302 -30.35 -22.24 -0.52
CA ARG A 302 -30.87 -20.97 -1.04
C ARG A 302 -30.94 -20.87 -2.54
N ARG A 303 -30.18 -21.67 -3.29
CA ARG A 303 -30.16 -21.60 -4.76
C ARG A 303 -31.57 -21.71 -5.37
N LEU A 304 -32.46 -22.49 -4.76
CA LEU A 304 -33.83 -22.69 -5.22
C LEU A 304 -34.82 -21.62 -4.69
N HIS A 305 -34.37 -20.72 -3.82
CA HIS A 305 -35.22 -19.68 -3.29
C HIS A 305 -35.54 -18.63 -4.39
N PRO A 306 -36.80 -18.16 -4.53
CA PRO A 306 -37.17 -17.22 -5.59
C PRO A 306 -36.37 -15.92 -5.58
N SER A 307 -35.98 -15.40 -4.39
CA SER A 307 -35.12 -14.20 -4.30
C SER A 307 -33.70 -14.42 -4.81
N CYS A 308 -33.26 -15.68 -4.91
CA CYS A 308 -31.93 -16.07 -5.33
C CYS A 308 -31.87 -16.50 -6.80
N ALA A 309 -33.00 -16.60 -7.49
CA ALA A 309 -33.07 -17.19 -8.83
C ALA A 309 -32.15 -16.47 -9.84
N GLU A 310 -32.00 -15.15 -9.72
CA GLU A 310 -31.17 -14.33 -10.61
C GLU A 310 -29.67 -14.43 -10.30
N THR A 311 -29.32 -14.70 -9.04
CA THR A 311 -27.92 -14.77 -8.57
C THR A 311 -27.18 -16.00 -9.09
N LYS A 312 -27.92 -17.03 -9.53
CA LYS A 312 -27.39 -18.33 -9.95
C LYS A 312 -26.37 -18.87 -8.94
N LEU A 313 -26.76 -18.91 -7.65
CA LEU A 313 -25.91 -19.47 -6.60
C LEU A 313 -25.30 -20.81 -7.04
N PRO A 314 -24.02 -21.07 -6.74
CA PRO A 314 -23.37 -22.33 -7.07
C PRO A 314 -24.11 -23.51 -6.40
N GLY A 315 -24.17 -24.64 -7.09
CA GLY A 315 -24.61 -25.89 -6.46
C GLY A 315 -23.56 -26.36 -5.43
N PRO A 316 -23.87 -27.38 -4.61
CA PRO A 316 -22.92 -27.91 -3.63
C PRO A 316 -21.55 -28.21 -4.23
N MET A 317 -21.54 -28.77 -5.45
CA MET A 317 -20.30 -29.13 -6.13
C MET A 317 -19.56 -27.93 -6.73
N GLU A 318 -20.29 -26.97 -7.28
CA GLU A 318 -19.70 -25.75 -7.82
C GLU A 318 -19.10 -24.90 -6.69
N CYS A 319 -19.72 -24.94 -5.52
CA CYS A 319 -19.27 -24.27 -4.33
C CYS A 319 -17.91 -24.78 -3.85
N LEU A 320 -17.70 -26.11 -3.81
CA LEU A 320 -16.38 -26.68 -3.50
C LEU A 320 -15.30 -26.24 -4.49
N GLY A 321 -15.70 -25.96 -5.74
CA GLY A 321 -14.84 -25.41 -6.77
C GLY A 321 -14.53 -23.92 -6.63
N MET A 322 -15.23 -23.18 -5.76
CA MET A 322 -14.97 -21.75 -5.58
C MET A 322 -13.65 -21.46 -4.86
N GLN A 323 -13.13 -22.41 -4.08
CA GLN A 323 -11.99 -22.25 -3.16
C GLN A 323 -10.61 -22.00 -3.79
N ILE A 324 -10.56 -21.50 -5.02
CA ILE A 324 -9.30 -21.24 -5.70
C ILE A 324 -8.71 -19.93 -5.15
N SER A 325 -8.13 -20.04 -3.95
CA SER A 325 -7.33 -19.02 -3.27
C SER A 325 -6.08 -18.66 -4.08
N GLN A 326 -5.66 -19.56 -4.96
CA GLN A 326 -4.67 -19.21 -5.96
C GLN A 326 -5.38 -18.44 -7.05
N VAL A 327 -5.40 -17.13 -6.84
CA VAL A 327 -5.40 -16.11 -7.90
C VAL A 327 -4.75 -16.76 -9.11
N LEU A 328 -5.57 -17.24 -10.03
CA LEU A 328 -5.07 -17.80 -11.27
C LEU A 328 -4.27 -16.65 -11.88
N PRO A 329 -2.98 -16.85 -12.18
CA PRO A 329 -2.12 -15.77 -12.64
C PRO A 329 -2.68 -15.09 -13.91
N GLU A 330 -3.63 -15.72 -14.58
CA GLU A 330 -4.53 -15.10 -15.55
C GLU A 330 -5.91 -14.89 -14.93
N ASN A 331 -6.16 -13.68 -14.43
CA ASN A 331 -7.38 -12.85 -14.30
C ASN A 331 -8.81 -13.37 -14.62
N SER A 332 -9.05 -14.63 -14.95
CA SER A 332 -10.37 -15.17 -15.25
C SER A 332 -10.99 -15.73 -13.96
N PRO A 333 -12.07 -15.14 -13.44
CA PRO A 333 -12.81 -15.67 -12.28
C PRO A 333 -13.34 -17.10 -12.46
N CYS A 334 -13.41 -17.55 -13.71
CA CYS A 334 -13.88 -18.85 -14.12
C CYS A 334 -12.76 -19.53 -14.90
N PRO A 335 -11.88 -20.29 -14.22
CA PRO A 335 -10.72 -20.93 -14.85
C PRO A 335 -11.09 -21.74 -16.08
N TRP A 336 -12.27 -22.37 -16.05
CA TRP A 336 -12.75 -23.24 -17.11
C TRP A 336 -13.11 -22.53 -18.41
N LYS A 337 -13.13 -21.18 -18.43
CA LYS A 337 -13.18 -20.42 -19.68
C LYS A 337 -11.87 -20.54 -20.47
N ASN A 338 -10.77 -20.88 -19.81
CA ASN A 338 -9.46 -21.10 -20.42
C ASN A 338 -9.07 -22.58 -20.35
N HIS A 339 -8.37 -23.05 -21.38
CA HIS A 339 -7.75 -24.37 -21.37
C HIS A 339 -6.40 -24.33 -20.64
N SER A 340 -5.88 -25.49 -20.22
CA SER A 340 -4.58 -25.63 -19.54
C SER A 340 -3.37 -25.21 -20.38
N GLY A 341 -3.54 -25.10 -21.71
CA GLY A 341 -2.47 -24.78 -22.66
C GLY A 341 -1.64 -26.00 -23.10
N GLU A 342 -1.88 -27.18 -22.53
CA GLU A 342 -1.13 -28.40 -22.82
C GLU A 342 -2.02 -29.53 -23.34
N LEU A 343 -1.49 -30.31 -24.29
CA LEU A 343 -2.18 -31.47 -24.84
C LEU A 343 -2.30 -32.55 -23.78
N ASN A 344 -3.51 -33.12 -23.64
CA ASN A 344 -3.85 -34.17 -22.67
C ASN A 344 -3.68 -33.77 -21.20
N MET A 345 -3.34 -32.52 -20.88
CA MET A 345 -3.20 -32.07 -19.50
C MET A 345 -4.42 -31.27 -19.10
N MET A 346 -5.15 -31.69 -18.08
CA MET A 346 -6.18 -30.87 -17.44
C MET A 346 -5.65 -30.33 -16.10
N GLU A 347 -6.16 -29.19 -15.67
CA GLU A 347 -5.86 -28.61 -14.37
C GLU A 347 -7.11 -28.75 -13.52
N CYS A 348 -7.04 -29.40 -12.36
CA CYS A 348 -8.16 -29.55 -11.44
C CYS A 348 -8.38 -28.26 -10.63
N LEU A 349 -9.52 -28.15 -9.94
CA LEU A 349 -9.88 -26.92 -9.21
C LEU A 349 -8.94 -26.61 -8.03
N ASN A 350 -8.24 -27.62 -7.50
CA ASN A 350 -7.19 -27.42 -6.48
C ASN A 350 -5.79 -27.10 -7.09
N GLY A 351 -5.68 -26.89 -8.41
CA GLY A 351 -4.42 -26.67 -9.12
C GLY A 351 -3.64 -27.94 -9.49
N HIS A 352 -4.10 -29.14 -9.09
CA HIS A 352 -3.47 -30.39 -9.47
C HIS A 352 -3.55 -30.60 -10.99
N ARG A 353 -2.47 -31.07 -11.63
CA ARG A 353 -2.44 -31.30 -13.08
C ARG A 353 -2.59 -32.78 -13.37
N CYS A 354 -3.63 -33.14 -14.11
CA CYS A 354 -3.94 -34.51 -14.46
C CYS A 354 -3.70 -34.77 -15.95
N ASN A 355 -2.99 -35.85 -16.28
CA ASN A 355 -2.79 -36.24 -17.68
C ASN A 355 -3.84 -37.28 -18.11
N ILE A 356 -4.77 -36.89 -18.98
CA ILE A 356 -5.89 -37.74 -19.40
C ILE A 356 -5.43 -39.02 -20.14
N ALA A 357 -4.23 -39.02 -20.73
CA ALA A 357 -3.71 -40.17 -21.46
C ALA A 357 -3.16 -41.25 -20.54
N THR A 358 -2.64 -40.87 -19.37
CA THR A 358 -2.02 -41.80 -18.40
C THR A 358 -2.91 -42.08 -17.20
N GLU A 359 -3.58 -41.06 -16.67
CA GLU A 359 -4.40 -41.12 -15.45
C GLU A 359 -5.89 -41.21 -15.75
N GLY A 360 -6.29 -40.88 -16.97
CA GLY A 360 -7.68 -40.90 -17.42
C GLY A 360 -8.46 -39.64 -17.04
N TRP A 361 -9.71 -39.60 -17.51
CA TRP A 361 -10.60 -38.44 -17.34
C TRP A 361 -11.08 -38.22 -15.90
N ALA A 362 -11.09 -39.27 -15.07
CA ALA A 362 -11.56 -39.24 -13.68
C ALA A 362 -10.49 -38.75 -12.68
N CYS A 363 -9.29 -38.40 -13.13
CA CYS A 363 -8.22 -37.99 -12.22
C CYS A 363 -8.62 -36.80 -11.34
N CYS A 364 -9.39 -35.85 -11.87
CA CYS A 364 -9.82 -34.69 -11.09
C CYS A 364 -10.93 -34.97 -10.07
N GLU A 365 -11.51 -36.18 -10.01
CA GLU A 365 -12.59 -36.54 -9.10
C GLU A 365 -12.14 -36.38 -7.63
N ASN A 366 -10.91 -36.77 -7.32
CA ASN A 366 -10.28 -36.62 -6.00
C ASN A 366 -9.60 -35.25 -5.81
N HIS A 367 -9.72 -34.36 -6.79
CA HIS A 367 -9.06 -33.05 -6.83
C HIS A 367 -10.08 -31.91 -7.02
N ARG A 368 -11.27 -32.09 -6.43
CA ARG A 368 -12.39 -31.13 -6.42
C ARG A 368 -13.03 -30.88 -7.78
N GLY A 369 -12.77 -31.73 -8.77
CA GLY A 369 -13.30 -31.60 -10.13
C GLY A 369 -12.37 -30.82 -11.06
N ARG A 370 -12.76 -30.72 -12.33
CA ARG A 370 -11.95 -30.13 -13.40
C ARG A 370 -12.01 -28.60 -13.31
N GLY A 371 -10.84 -27.96 -13.31
CA GLY A 371 -10.68 -26.51 -13.29
C GLY A 371 -10.46 -25.92 -14.69
N LYS A 372 -9.53 -26.49 -15.47
CA LYS A 372 -9.28 -26.16 -16.88
C LYS A 372 -9.27 -27.41 -17.73
N CYS A 373 -9.87 -27.32 -18.90
CA CYS A 373 -9.85 -28.39 -19.87
C CYS A 373 -8.52 -28.47 -20.64
N PRO A 374 -8.13 -29.63 -21.19
CA PRO A 374 -6.90 -29.77 -21.96
C PRO A 374 -6.99 -29.04 -23.31
N LEU A 375 -5.85 -28.70 -23.90
CA LEU A 375 -5.77 -27.87 -25.12
C LEU A 375 -6.63 -28.40 -26.27
N GLN A 376 -6.68 -29.72 -26.48
CA GLN A 376 -7.46 -30.33 -27.57
C GLN A 376 -8.97 -30.44 -27.29
N PHE A 377 -9.41 -30.22 -26.05
CA PHE A 377 -10.83 -30.19 -25.68
C PHE A 377 -11.12 -28.92 -24.88
N PRO A 378 -10.91 -27.73 -25.47
CA PRO A 378 -10.73 -26.51 -24.70
C PRO A 378 -12.00 -26.01 -24.00
N VAL A 379 -13.18 -26.48 -24.39
CA VAL A 379 -14.47 -26.00 -23.86
C VAL A 379 -14.93 -26.90 -22.73
N MET A 380 -15.08 -26.33 -21.54
CA MET A 380 -15.85 -26.97 -20.46
C MET A 380 -17.34 -26.78 -20.71
N CYS A 381 -18.08 -27.86 -20.89
CA CYS A 381 -19.51 -27.86 -21.15
C CYS A 381 -20.32 -27.67 -19.86
N ASP A 382 -21.55 -27.18 -19.99
CA ASP A 382 -22.54 -27.15 -18.89
C ASP A 382 -23.17 -28.52 -18.58
N THR A 383 -22.55 -29.61 -19.04
CA THR A 383 -23.02 -30.98 -18.86
C THR A 383 -22.05 -31.78 -18.01
N LEU A 384 -22.57 -32.56 -17.06
CA LEU A 384 -21.78 -33.46 -16.22
C LEU A 384 -21.38 -34.72 -17.03
N CYS A 385 -20.10 -35.08 -16.96
CA CYS A 385 -19.50 -36.19 -17.72
C CYS A 385 -19.26 -37.45 -16.89
N SER A 386 -18.92 -37.27 -15.61
CA SER A 386 -18.71 -38.37 -14.67
C SER A 386 -18.94 -37.89 -13.24
N GLY A 387 -19.59 -38.76 -12.46
CA GLY A 387 -19.96 -38.46 -11.08
C GLY A 387 -20.92 -37.27 -10.97
N ILE A 388 -20.95 -36.71 -9.76
CA ILE A 388 -21.74 -35.53 -9.42
C ILE A 388 -20.97 -34.22 -9.66
N THR A 389 -19.66 -34.28 -9.93
CA THR A 389 -18.74 -33.12 -9.78
C THR A 389 -18.04 -32.67 -11.07
N GLU A 390 -17.94 -33.53 -12.08
CA GLU A 390 -17.09 -33.26 -13.24
C GLU A 390 -17.88 -32.81 -14.47
N TYR A 391 -17.65 -31.57 -14.89
CA TYR A 391 -18.12 -31.07 -16.17
C TYR A 391 -17.31 -31.67 -17.34
N CYS A 392 -17.98 -31.89 -18.47
CA CYS A 392 -17.36 -32.39 -19.67
C CYS A 392 -16.38 -31.39 -20.27
N CYS A 393 -15.25 -31.87 -20.77
CA CYS A 393 -14.40 -31.13 -21.70
C CYS A 393 -14.68 -31.62 -23.13
N ARG A 394 -14.95 -30.70 -24.06
CA ARG A 394 -15.24 -31.01 -25.46
C ARG A 394 -14.55 -30.03 -26.41
N GLU A 395 -14.57 -30.38 -27.68
CA GLU A 395 -14.17 -29.49 -28.77
C GLU A 395 -15.14 -28.30 -28.89
N GLU A 396 -14.66 -27.20 -29.48
CA GLU A 396 -15.50 -26.03 -29.75
C GLU A 396 -16.73 -26.40 -30.60
N GLY A 397 -17.90 -25.93 -30.17
CA GLY A 397 -19.18 -26.20 -30.85
C GLY A 397 -19.83 -27.55 -30.55
N ALA A 398 -19.15 -28.45 -29.83
CA ALA A 398 -19.72 -29.77 -29.51
C ALA A 398 -20.72 -29.76 -28.33
N CYS A 399 -20.76 -28.69 -27.54
CA CYS A 399 -21.67 -28.54 -26.41
C CYS A 399 -21.92 -27.06 -26.08
N THR A 400 -22.93 -26.79 -25.25
CA THR A 400 -23.13 -25.47 -24.63
C THR A 400 -22.01 -25.23 -23.61
N PRO A 401 -21.20 -24.16 -23.76
CA PRO A 401 -20.15 -23.83 -22.80
C PRO A 401 -20.74 -23.56 -21.42
N ARG A 402 -20.03 -23.99 -20.37
CA ARG A 402 -20.39 -23.73 -18.98
C ARG A 402 -20.35 -22.22 -18.74
N GLY A 403 -21.45 -21.69 -18.20
CA GLY A 403 -21.50 -20.30 -17.74
C GLY A 403 -20.48 -20.06 -16.62
N CYS A 404 -20.07 -18.81 -16.44
CA CYS A 404 -19.43 -18.40 -15.20
C CYS A 404 -20.54 -17.99 -14.25
N PRO A 405 -20.73 -18.64 -13.07
CA PRO A 405 -21.71 -18.19 -12.10
C PRO A 405 -21.49 -16.72 -11.84
N VAL A 406 -22.57 -15.96 -11.83
CA VAL A 406 -22.55 -14.50 -11.75
C VAL A 406 -21.78 -14.00 -10.52
N ILE A 407 -21.90 -14.72 -9.41
CA ILE A 407 -21.17 -14.39 -8.19
C ILE A 407 -19.66 -14.49 -8.43
N LEU A 408 -19.21 -15.44 -9.26
CA LEU A 408 -17.82 -15.59 -9.66
C LEU A 408 -17.46 -14.63 -10.78
N GLU A 409 -18.38 -14.36 -11.71
CA GLU A 409 -18.15 -13.51 -12.87
C GLU A 409 -17.74 -12.10 -12.39
N ARG A 410 -16.43 -11.84 -12.46
CA ARG A 410 -15.82 -10.53 -12.60
C ARG A 410 -16.43 -9.93 -13.87
N GLU A 411 -17.69 -9.51 -13.82
CA GLU A 411 -18.20 -8.50 -14.73
C GLU A 411 -17.38 -7.26 -14.39
N ILE A 412 -16.19 -7.21 -14.99
CA ILE A 412 -15.56 -5.98 -15.38
C ILE A 412 -16.67 -5.33 -16.20
N PHE A 413 -17.43 -4.44 -15.58
CA PHE A 413 -18.13 -3.42 -16.32
C PHE A 413 -17.03 -2.70 -17.08
N TYR A 414 -16.64 -3.25 -18.25
CA TYR A 414 -16.24 -2.42 -19.35
C TYR A 414 -17.41 -1.47 -19.43
N LYS A 415 -17.22 -0.28 -18.88
CA LYS A 415 -17.97 0.91 -19.21
C LYS A 415 -18.20 0.77 -20.70
N GLU A 416 -19.41 0.36 -21.10
CA GLU A 416 -19.76 0.26 -22.50
C GLU A 416 -19.28 1.58 -23.07
N GLU A 417 -18.31 1.51 -23.99
CA GLU A 417 -17.77 2.71 -24.61
C GLU A 417 -19.00 3.50 -25.00
N THR A 418 -19.16 4.65 -24.34
CA THR A 418 -20.34 5.47 -24.46
C THR A 418 -20.30 5.95 -25.88
N THR A 419 -20.88 5.14 -26.76
CA THR A 419 -21.16 5.50 -28.13
C THR A 419 -22.28 6.49 -27.89
N THR A 420 -21.93 7.77 -27.91
CA THR A 420 -22.81 8.89 -27.58
C THR A 420 -23.96 8.90 -28.58
N SER A 421 -24.95 8.04 -28.37
CA SER A 421 -26.24 8.10 -29.01
C SER A 421 -26.95 9.28 -28.36
N THR A 422 -26.80 10.43 -29.02
CA THR A 422 -27.54 11.64 -28.66
C THR A 422 -29.01 11.34 -28.97
N SER A 423 -29.71 10.85 -27.96
CA SER A 423 -31.15 10.66 -27.96
C SER A 423 -31.83 12.03 -27.86
N THR A 424 -32.36 12.53 -28.97
CA THR A 424 -33.48 13.46 -28.94
C THR A 424 -34.79 12.67 -29.04
N THR A 425 -35.64 12.98 -28.08
CA THR A 425 -36.87 12.34 -27.64
C THR A 425 -37.97 12.16 -28.70
N GLU A 426 -38.64 11.01 -28.59
CA GLU A 426 -40.04 10.63 -28.91
C GLU A 426 -40.60 10.61 -30.35
N ALA A 427 -40.60 9.39 -30.90
CA ALA A 427 -41.76 8.56 -31.22
C ALA A 427 -43.00 9.19 -31.89
N GLY A 428 -43.18 8.85 -33.17
CA GLY A 428 -44.49 8.83 -33.83
C GLY A 428 -44.48 8.33 -35.27
N ARG A 429 -44.76 7.02 -35.44
CA ARG A 429 -45.23 6.32 -36.66
C ARG A 429 -44.25 5.92 -37.78
N THR A 430 -44.05 4.59 -37.84
CA THR A 430 -44.15 3.69 -39.01
C THR A 430 -43.68 4.20 -40.38
N GLY A 431 -42.64 3.56 -40.92
CA GLY A 431 -42.38 3.53 -42.35
C GLY A 431 -41.01 2.96 -42.69
N ALA A 432 -40.99 1.83 -43.39
CA ALA A 432 -39.82 1.32 -44.07
C ALA A 432 -39.25 2.35 -45.06
N LEU A 433 -37.93 2.50 -45.18
CA LEU A 433 -37.20 2.69 -46.44
C LEU A 433 -35.68 2.92 -46.23
N GLU A 434 -34.90 2.18 -47.02
CA GLU A 434 -33.87 2.66 -47.97
C GLU A 434 -32.63 3.43 -47.46
N GLU A 435 -31.45 2.87 -47.78
CA GLU A 435 -30.12 3.46 -47.63
C GLU A 435 -30.02 4.81 -48.36
N GLN A 436 -29.68 5.89 -47.63
CA GLN A 436 -29.31 7.17 -48.24
C GLN A 436 -27.96 7.66 -47.72
N GLY A 437 -27.03 7.81 -48.66
CA GLY A 437 -25.73 8.44 -48.44
C GLY A 437 -25.84 9.89 -48.03
N PHE A 438 -24.91 10.31 -47.16
CA PHE A 438 -24.81 11.65 -46.62
C PHE A 438 -24.55 12.70 -47.73
N ALA A 439 -25.59 13.44 -48.13
CA ALA A 439 -25.47 14.59 -49.02
C ALA A 439 -25.38 15.88 -48.19
N ILE A 440 -24.17 16.41 -48.00
CA ILE A 440 -23.94 17.71 -47.37
C ILE A 440 -24.44 18.80 -48.34
N ARG A 441 -25.61 19.36 -48.07
CA ARG A 441 -26.13 20.54 -48.78
C ARG A 441 -25.51 21.80 -48.19
N LEU A 442 -24.40 22.25 -48.77
CA LEU A 442 -23.85 23.57 -48.49
C LEU A 442 -24.81 24.66 -49.02
N PRO A 443 -24.98 25.79 -48.32
CA PRO A 443 -25.88 26.86 -48.72
C PRO A 443 -25.52 27.41 -50.10
N GLN A 444 -26.54 27.74 -50.90
CA GLN A 444 -26.37 28.35 -52.22
C GLN A 444 -25.51 29.63 -52.08
N GLY A 445 -24.34 29.64 -52.73
CA GLY A 445 -23.35 30.74 -52.66
C GLY A 445 -22.04 30.40 -51.94
N SER A 446 -21.96 29.29 -51.21
CA SER A 446 -20.73 28.82 -50.52
C SER A 446 -19.54 28.54 -51.46
N TRP A 447 -19.80 28.22 -52.73
CA TRP A 447 -18.78 28.03 -53.76
C TRP A 447 -17.97 29.30 -54.05
N VAL A 448 -18.54 30.48 -53.83
CA VAL A 448 -17.85 31.77 -54.01
C VAL A 448 -16.74 31.92 -52.98
N TRP A 449 -16.98 31.51 -51.73
CA TRP A 449 -15.96 31.55 -50.68
C TRP A 449 -14.84 30.56 -50.92
N LEU A 450 -15.15 29.37 -51.44
CA LEU A 450 -14.14 28.38 -51.82
C LEU A 450 -13.25 28.89 -52.97
N LEU A 451 -13.83 29.56 -53.97
CA LEU A 451 -13.07 30.15 -55.08
C LEU A 451 -12.24 31.38 -54.68
N VAL A 452 -12.57 32.07 -53.59
CA VAL A 452 -11.80 33.23 -53.10
C VAL A 452 -10.72 32.80 -52.10
N LEU A 453 -11.05 31.93 -51.14
CA LEU A 453 -10.16 31.60 -50.03
C LEU A 453 -9.03 30.65 -50.45
N VAL A 454 -9.29 29.69 -51.34
CA VAL A 454 -8.27 28.72 -51.78
C VAL A 454 -7.11 29.38 -52.54
N PRO A 455 -7.31 30.27 -53.53
CA PRO A 455 -6.20 30.95 -54.18
C PRO A 455 -5.51 31.98 -53.28
N LEU A 456 -6.21 32.60 -52.32
CA LEU A 456 -5.59 33.49 -51.33
C LEU A 456 -4.63 32.73 -50.40
N ALA A 457 -5.07 31.59 -49.86
CA ALA A 457 -4.23 30.73 -49.03
C ALA A 457 -3.06 30.14 -49.83
N GLY A 458 -3.31 29.67 -51.05
CA GLY A 458 -2.27 29.18 -51.95
C GLY A 458 -1.22 30.25 -52.30
N GLY A 459 -1.64 31.50 -52.52
CA GLY A 459 -0.74 32.63 -52.78
C GLY A 459 0.16 32.97 -51.59
N ILE A 460 -0.36 32.91 -50.36
CA ILE A 460 0.42 33.17 -49.14
C ILE A 460 1.49 32.08 -48.94
N VAL A 461 1.13 30.81 -49.15
CA VAL A 461 2.07 29.68 -49.04
C VAL A 461 3.17 29.79 -50.11
N TRP A 462 2.81 30.11 -51.35
CA TRP A 462 3.77 30.29 -52.45
C TRP A 462 4.74 31.45 -52.19
N PHE A 463 4.23 32.58 -51.67
CA PHE A 463 5.06 33.74 -51.34
C PHE A 463 6.06 33.43 -50.20
N CYS A 464 5.62 32.70 -49.17
CA CYS A 464 6.49 32.23 -48.10
C CYS A 464 7.58 31.27 -48.63
N TYR A 465 7.23 30.40 -49.58
CA TYR A 465 8.17 29.46 -50.20
C TYR A 465 9.28 30.17 -51.00
N ILE A 466 8.95 31.20 -51.80
CA ILE A 466 9.95 32.00 -52.52
C ILE A 466 10.88 32.74 -51.55
N ARG A 467 10.32 33.38 -50.51
CA ARG A 467 11.09 34.08 -49.46
C ARG A 467 12.06 33.16 -48.72
N TYR A 468 11.72 31.88 -48.58
CA TYR A 468 12.59 30.88 -47.96
C TYR A 468 13.74 30.49 -48.89
N LYS A 469 13.49 30.38 -50.20
CA LYS A 469 14.50 29.97 -51.18
C LYS A 469 15.60 31.01 -51.40
N ASP A 470 15.25 32.30 -51.34
CA ASP A 470 16.20 33.41 -51.54
C ASP A 470 17.15 33.66 -50.35
N ARG A 471 16.99 32.93 -49.24
CA ARG A 471 17.79 33.11 -48.01
C ARG A 471 18.97 32.15 -47.85
N LYS A 472 19.32 31.32 -48.83
CA LYS A 472 20.54 30.50 -48.73
C LYS A 472 21.78 31.34 -49.06
N PRO A 473 22.71 31.56 -48.11
CA PRO A 473 23.99 32.20 -48.41
C PRO A 473 24.87 31.23 -49.20
N THR A 474 25.41 31.71 -50.31
CA THR A 474 26.46 31.04 -51.09
C THR A 474 27.76 31.06 -50.27
N VAL A 475 28.24 29.87 -49.91
CA VAL A 475 29.58 29.67 -49.36
C VAL A 475 30.50 29.46 -50.57
N ASP A 476 31.32 30.46 -50.86
CA ASP A 476 32.36 30.39 -51.89
C ASP A 476 33.45 29.41 -51.44
N SER A 477 33.81 28.49 -52.33
CA SER A 477 34.99 27.62 -52.21
C SER A 477 36.02 28.15 -53.19
N ASP A 478 37.13 28.65 -52.65
CA ASP A 478 38.27 29.16 -53.39
C ASP A 478 39.37 28.10 -53.32
N ASP A 479 39.56 27.38 -54.42
CA ASP A 479 40.64 26.42 -54.62
C ASP A 479 41.92 27.14 -55.02
N GLY A 480 43.01 26.91 -54.29
CA GLY A 480 44.33 27.48 -54.59
C GLY A 480 45.46 26.48 -54.39
N GLU A 481 45.97 25.98 -55.52
CA GLU A 481 47.22 25.21 -55.66
C GLU A 481 48.48 26.02 -55.32
N ASP A 482 49.56 25.26 -55.11
CA ASP A 482 50.99 25.57 -55.28
C ASP A 482 51.85 26.16 -54.15
N ALA A 483 52.78 25.27 -53.73
CA ALA A 483 54.22 25.47 -53.55
C ALA A 483 54.73 26.69 -52.74
N SER A 484 55.46 26.41 -51.64
CA SER A 484 56.90 26.69 -51.59
C SER A 484 57.56 26.36 -50.24
N ILE A 485 58.85 26.09 -50.40
CA ILE A 485 59.91 25.75 -49.47
C ILE A 485 60.31 26.95 -48.59
N MET A 486 60.50 26.71 -47.28
CA MET A 486 61.59 27.20 -46.39
C MET A 486 61.13 27.61 -45.00
N GLY A 487 61.86 27.13 -43.98
CA GLY A 487 61.82 27.71 -42.65
C GLY A 487 62.27 26.80 -41.52
N MET A 488 63.44 26.15 -41.64
CA MET A 488 64.10 25.55 -40.47
C MET A 488 64.53 26.67 -39.51
N LYS A 489 63.88 26.76 -38.34
CA LYS A 489 64.42 27.48 -37.17
C LYS A 489 65.06 26.46 -36.24
N LEU A 490 66.36 26.62 -35.99
CA LEU A 490 67.10 25.89 -34.96
C LEU A 490 66.59 26.32 -33.58
N ASP A 491 66.19 25.34 -32.77
CA ASP A 491 65.99 25.54 -31.34
C ASP A 491 67.13 24.85 -30.55
N LYS A 492 67.48 25.44 -29.41
CA LYS A 492 68.76 25.28 -28.68
C LYS A 492 68.93 23.95 -27.91
N PHE A 493 68.10 22.93 -28.17
CA PHE A 493 68.05 21.71 -27.36
C PHE A 493 67.94 20.41 -28.18
N GLY A 494 68.88 20.17 -29.09
CA GLY A 494 69.19 18.82 -29.58
C GLY A 494 68.14 18.14 -30.48
N PHE A 495 68.57 17.06 -31.13
CA PHE A 495 67.79 16.32 -32.12
C PHE A 495 66.66 15.51 -31.47
N PHE A 496 65.41 15.85 -31.77
CA PHE A 496 64.27 14.96 -31.60
C PHE A 496 63.72 14.57 -32.97
N LYS A 497 63.70 13.27 -33.28
CA LYS A 497 62.93 12.72 -34.40
C LYS A 497 61.46 12.69 -34.00
N SER A 498 60.69 13.68 -34.44
CA SER A 498 59.22 13.59 -34.44
C SER A 498 58.78 12.64 -35.55
N TYR A 499 58.22 11.49 -35.22
CA TYR A 499 57.43 10.71 -36.16
C TYR A 499 56.04 11.35 -36.23
N LYS A 500 55.64 11.80 -37.42
CA LYS A 500 54.27 12.19 -37.70
C LYS A 500 53.45 10.89 -37.63
N ALA A 501 52.65 10.72 -36.58
CA ALA A 501 51.68 9.65 -36.56
C ALA A 501 50.76 9.86 -37.76
N GLU A 502 50.67 8.85 -38.61
CA GLU A 502 49.74 8.79 -39.73
C GLU A 502 48.34 9.02 -39.16
N ASN A 503 47.67 10.10 -39.59
CA ASN A 503 46.26 10.34 -39.28
C ASN A 503 45.45 9.27 -40.03
N LYS A 504 45.39 8.08 -39.44
CA LYS A 504 44.23 7.21 -39.61
C LYS A 504 43.11 7.93 -38.88
N GLU A 505 42.08 8.37 -39.61
CA GLU A 505 40.80 8.74 -39.01
C GLU A 505 40.48 7.67 -37.96
N ARG A 506 40.59 8.05 -36.69
CA ARG A 506 40.04 7.24 -35.62
C ARG A 506 38.55 7.43 -35.81
N ASP A 507 37.86 6.39 -36.28
CA ASP A 507 36.41 6.31 -36.14
C ASP A 507 36.10 6.70 -34.70
N ASP A 508 35.44 7.84 -34.52
CA ASP A 508 35.08 8.36 -33.21
C ASP A 508 34.15 7.33 -32.55
N ILE A 509 34.73 6.45 -31.73
CA ILE A 509 33.97 5.44 -30.98
C ILE A 509 33.13 6.21 -29.97
N LYS A 510 31.87 6.44 -30.33
CA LYS A 510 30.91 7.06 -29.44
C LYS A 510 30.67 6.13 -28.24
N PRO A 511 30.63 6.67 -27.01
CA PRO A 511 30.49 5.84 -25.82
C PRO A 511 29.08 5.25 -25.72
N HIS A 512 29.00 3.94 -25.55
CA HIS A 512 27.77 3.25 -25.18
C HIS A 512 27.60 3.23 -23.66
N VAL A 513 26.39 3.52 -23.20
CA VAL A 513 25.98 3.48 -21.80
C VAL A 513 24.90 2.40 -21.63
N CYS A 514 25.05 1.54 -20.63
CA CYS A 514 24.04 0.54 -20.28
C CYS A 514 23.13 1.11 -19.18
N ILE A 515 21.83 1.16 -19.46
CA ILE A 515 20.78 1.64 -18.56
C ILE A 515 19.93 0.43 -18.15
N VAL A 516 19.89 0.12 -16.85
CA VAL A 516 19.12 -1.02 -16.32
C VAL A 516 17.88 -0.48 -15.62
N MET A 517 16.72 -0.97 -16.06
CA MET A 517 15.42 -0.58 -15.53
C MET A 517 14.86 -1.77 -14.77
N SER A 518 14.56 -1.58 -13.48
CA SER A 518 14.03 -2.64 -12.64
C SER A 518 12.67 -3.08 -13.15
N ASP A 519 11.80 -2.15 -13.55
CA ASP A 519 10.46 -2.41 -14.06
C ASP A 519 10.12 -1.44 -15.19
N LEU A 520 9.26 -1.86 -16.14
CA LEU A 520 8.71 -1.01 -17.19
C LEU A 520 7.25 -0.67 -16.86
N PRO A 521 6.83 0.61 -16.89
CA PRO A 521 5.48 1.00 -16.50
C PRO A 521 4.42 0.37 -17.41
N ASP A 522 3.29 -0.07 -16.85
CA ASP A 522 2.22 -0.80 -17.56
C ASP A 522 1.32 0.07 -18.44
N SER A 523 1.21 1.37 -18.13
CA SER A 523 0.55 2.37 -18.97
C SER A 523 1.57 3.42 -19.40
N ARG A 524 1.52 3.83 -20.68
CA ARG A 524 2.51 4.67 -21.40
C ARG A 524 2.97 5.92 -20.63
N PRO A 525 4.10 6.58 -21.01
CA PRO A 525 5.28 6.09 -21.74
C PRO A 525 6.44 5.73 -20.78
N LEU A 526 7.57 5.23 -21.30
CA LEU A 526 8.82 4.85 -20.59
C LEU A 526 9.49 5.99 -19.78
N GLY A 527 8.78 7.07 -19.48
CA GLY A 527 9.35 8.32 -19.00
C GLY A 527 10.28 8.97 -20.04
N LEU A 528 10.14 8.62 -21.33
CA LEU A 528 10.90 9.17 -22.44
C LEU A 528 9.95 9.62 -23.54
N GLU A 529 10.21 10.78 -24.14
CA GLU A 529 9.70 11.13 -25.45
C GLU A 529 10.80 10.83 -26.46
N LEU A 530 10.48 10.00 -27.45
CA LEU A 530 11.42 9.52 -28.47
C LEU A 530 11.06 10.14 -29.83
N MET A 531 12.08 10.52 -30.59
CA MET A 531 11.99 10.78 -32.02
C MET A 531 12.85 9.73 -32.72
N GLU A 532 12.18 8.74 -33.33
CA GLU A 532 12.81 7.49 -33.75
C GLU A 532 13.50 6.78 -32.57
N LEU A 533 14.81 6.51 -32.66
CA LEU A 533 15.59 5.90 -31.59
C LEU A 533 16.21 6.92 -30.61
N ARG A 534 16.04 8.23 -30.86
CA ARG A 534 16.68 9.29 -30.09
C ARG A 534 15.74 9.85 -29.02
N VAL A 535 16.26 9.97 -27.80
CA VAL A 535 15.57 10.60 -26.67
C VAL A 535 15.55 12.12 -26.88
N ILE A 536 14.36 12.69 -27.12
CA ILE A 536 14.16 14.14 -27.26
C ILE A 536 13.80 14.80 -25.92
N ARG A 537 13.16 14.04 -25.03
CA ARG A 537 12.79 14.51 -23.70
C ARG A 537 12.84 13.37 -22.70
N VAL A 538 13.31 13.67 -21.50
CA VAL A 538 13.35 12.75 -20.37
C VAL A 538 12.41 13.26 -19.29
N HIS A 539 11.39 12.47 -18.94
CA HIS A 539 10.53 12.72 -17.78
C HIS A 539 11.24 12.34 -16.48
N PRO A 540 10.76 12.78 -15.29
CA PRO A 540 11.41 12.50 -14.02
C PRO A 540 11.70 11.01 -13.76
N TRP A 541 10.81 10.13 -14.23
CA TRP A 541 10.99 8.68 -14.10
C TRP A 541 12.15 8.15 -14.96
N GLY A 542 12.25 8.55 -16.23
CA GLY A 542 13.39 8.19 -17.08
C GLY A 542 14.71 8.75 -16.54
N ALA A 543 14.71 9.96 -16.00
CA ALA A 543 15.91 10.59 -15.42
C ALA A 543 16.45 9.80 -14.22
N LYS A 544 15.57 9.21 -13.40
CA LYS A 544 15.93 8.35 -12.26
C LYS A 544 16.76 7.14 -12.68
N HIS A 545 16.53 6.61 -13.88
CA HIS A 545 17.26 5.48 -14.45
C HIS A 545 18.51 5.90 -15.26
N GLY A 546 18.84 7.19 -15.29
CA GLY A 546 20.07 7.70 -15.93
C GLY A 546 19.95 8.01 -17.42
N TRP A 547 18.73 8.09 -17.96
CA TRP A 547 18.47 8.57 -19.31
C TRP A 547 18.79 10.06 -19.45
N GLN A 548 19.34 10.45 -20.60
CA GLN A 548 19.66 11.83 -20.95
C GLN A 548 19.06 12.21 -22.30
N VAL A 549 18.73 13.50 -22.46
CA VAL A 549 18.30 14.03 -23.76
C VAL A 549 19.46 13.89 -24.74
N GLY A 550 19.18 13.31 -25.91
CA GLY A 550 20.16 13.04 -26.95
C GLY A 550 20.70 11.61 -26.99
N ASP A 551 20.42 10.78 -25.97
CA ASP A 551 20.74 9.35 -25.99
C ASP A 551 20.04 8.66 -27.18
N ILE A 552 20.76 7.80 -27.90
CA ILE A 552 20.23 7.01 -29.02
C ILE A 552 20.19 5.54 -28.60
N ILE A 553 19.01 4.93 -28.54
CA ILE A 553 18.86 3.53 -28.11
C ILE A 553 19.33 2.61 -29.24
N VAL A 554 20.35 1.78 -28.97
CA VAL A 554 20.94 0.86 -29.94
C VAL A 554 20.59 -0.60 -29.68
N ASP A 555 20.24 -0.97 -28.43
CA ASP A 555 19.95 -2.36 -28.05
C ASP A 555 19.03 -2.44 -26.81
N ILE A 556 18.11 -3.42 -26.80
CA ILE A 556 17.26 -3.80 -25.66
C ILE A 556 17.43 -5.28 -25.35
N ALA A 557 17.85 -5.59 -24.12
CA ALA A 557 18.06 -6.94 -23.60
C ALA A 557 19.01 -7.81 -24.47
N GLY A 558 20.00 -7.18 -25.12
CA GLY A 558 20.95 -7.84 -26.00
C GLY A 558 20.46 -8.02 -27.45
N HIS A 559 19.28 -7.49 -27.80
CA HIS A 559 18.78 -7.41 -29.17
C HIS A 559 18.96 -6.00 -29.76
N PRO A 560 19.79 -5.85 -30.82
CA PRO A 560 19.99 -4.57 -31.48
C PRO A 560 18.71 -4.10 -32.16
N VAL A 561 18.43 -2.80 -32.09
CA VAL A 561 17.26 -2.15 -32.68
C VAL A 561 17.72 -1.07 -33.66
N LYS A 562 17.13 -1.04 -34.87
CA LYS A 562 17.49 -0.09 -35.94
C LYS A 562 16.35 0.85 -36.32
N THR A 563 15.11 0.46 -36.07
CA THR A 563 13.92 1.29 -36.31
C THR A 563 13.09 1.46 -35.05
N PHE A 564 12.17 2.42 -35.07
CA PHE A 564 11.27 2.68 -33.95
C PHE A 564 10.29 1.52 -33.71
N GLU A 565 9.86 0.84 -34.78
CA GLU A 565 8.96 -0.31 -34.72
C GLU A 565 9.64 -1.50 -34.01
N GLU A 566 10.89 -1.81 -34.37
CA GLU A 566 11.68 -2.85 -33.70
C GLU A 566 11.89 -2.54 -32.21
N LEU A 567 12.16 -1.27 -31.90
CA LEU A 567 12.28 -0.78 -30.52
C LEU A 567 10.98 -1.03 -29.75
N TRP A 568 9.84 -0.64 -30.34
CA TRP A 568 8.53 -0.75 -29.69
C TRP A 568 8.11 -2.20 -29.47
N ASP A 569 8.25 -3.05 -30.49
CA ASP A 569 7.94 -4.47 -30.39
C ASP A 569 8.79 -5.15 -29.32
N ARG A 570 10.08 -4.80 -29.23
CA ARG A 570 10.95 -5.36 -28.21
C ARG A 570 10.59 -4.90 -26.81
N ILE A 571 10.18 -3.65 -26.63
CA ILE A 571 9.68 -3.15 -25.34
C ILE A 571 8.45 -3.94 -24.90
N GLN A 572 7.51 -4.27 -25.81
CA GLN A 572 6.32 -5.05 -25.44
C GLN A 572 6.69 -6.46 -24.96
N VAL A 573 7.67 -7.11 -25.60
CA VAL A 573 8.14 -8.45 -25.20
C VAL A 573 8.86 -8.43 -23.86
N GLU A 574 9.73 -7.45 -23.64
CA GLU A 574 10.56 -7.36 -22.43
C GLU A 574 9.81 -6.74 -21.24
N ARG A 575 8.63 -6.15 -21.45
CA ARG A 575 7.81 -5.53 -20.40
C ARG A 575 7.53 -6.48 -19.23
N ASN A 576 7.31 -7.75 -19.53
CA ASN A 576 6.98 -8.78 -18.56
C ASN A 576 8.22 -9.53 -18.03
N ARG A 577 9.44 -9.05 -18.34
CA ARG A 577 10.72 -9.70 -17.98
C ARG A 577 11.71 -8.74 -17.30
N PRO A 578 11.34 -8.12 -16.18
CA PRO A 578 12.28 -7.31 -15.41
C PRO A 578 13.48 -8.13 -14.87
N PRO A 579 14.69 -7.54 -14.76
CA PRO A 579 15.06 -6.19 -15.15
C PRO A 579 15.39 -6.07 -16.65
N VAL A 580 14.95 -4.99 -17.29
CA VAL A 580 15.21 -4.73 -18.72
C VAL A 580 16.47 -3.88 -18.87
N ARG A 581 17.39 -4.33 -19.73
CA ARG A 581 18.65 -3.61 -20.02
C ARG A 581 18.54 -2.89 -21.35
N PHE A 582 18.86 -1.61 -21.36
CA PHE A 582 18.97 -0.77 -22.56
C PHE A 582 20.43 -0.40 -22.77
N THR A 583 20.90 -0.44 -24.01
CA THR A 583 22.19 0.11 -24.41
C THR A 583 21.92 1.35 -25.26
N ALA A 584 22.48 2.49 -24.87
CA ALA A 584 22.30 3.76 -25.57
C ALA A 584 23.65 4.39 -25.94
N GLU A 585 23.74 4.94 -27.14
CA GLU A 585 24.86 5.76 -27.60
C GLU A 585 24.66 7.19 -27.10
N ARG A 586 25.59 7.68 -26.27
CA ARG A 586 25.49 9.01 -25.65
C ARG A 586 26.32 10.02 -26.42
N TRP A 587 25.66 11.04 -26.96
CA TRP A 587 26.34 12.17 -27.57
C TRP A 587 26.90 13.05 -26.45
N ASN A 588 28.21 13.03 -26.23
CA ASN A 588 28.86 13.94 -25.29
C ASN A 588 28.75 15.39 -25.79
N VAL A 589 27.63 16.06 -25.53
CA VAL A 589 27.56 17.51 -25.57
C VAL A 589 27.68 17.97 -24.13
N ALA A 590 28.89 18.37 -23.72
CA ALA A 590 29.00 19.17 -22.50
C ALA A 590 28.10 20.40 -22.69
N PRO A 591 27.14 20.67 -21.79
CA PRO A 591 26.22 21.80 -21.94
C PRO A 591 27.04 23.08 -22.09
N THR A 592 26.68 23.90 -23.07
CA THR A 592 27.42 25.15 -23.29
C THR A 592 27.27 26.05 -22.06
N VAL A 593 28.30 26.82 -21.75
CA VAL A 593 28.31 27.75 -20.59
C VAL A 593 27.11 28.72 -20.64
N GLU A 594 26.59 28.97 -21.84
CA GLU A 594 25.45 29.84 -22.11
C GLU A 594 24.12 29.18 -21.74
N GLU A 595 23.92 27.89 -22.04
CA GLU A 595 22.73 27.13 -21.62
C GLU A 595 22.66 26.96 -20.10
N LYS A 596 23.82 26.79 -19.46
CA LYS A 596 23.89 26.70 -17.99
C LYS A 596 23.48 28.02 -17.32
N LYS A 597 23.89 29.16 -17.89
CA LYS A 597 23.47 30.50 -17.44
C LYS A 597 21.99 30.78 -17.72
N ALA A 598 21.45 30.28 -18.83
CA ALA A 598 20.04 30.45 -19.15
C ALA A 598 19.14 29.69 -18.17
N ALA A 599 19.52 28.47 -17.80
CA ALA A 599 18.79 27.66 -16.81
C ALA A 599 18.79 28.30 -15.41
N GLU A 600 19.94 28.81 -14.95
CA GLU A 600 20.05 29.51 -13.66
C GLU A 600 19.18 30.78 -13.62
N SER A 601 19.08 31.52 -14.73
CA SER A 601 18.26 32.74 -14.81
C SER A 601 16.74 32.50 -14.80
N LEU A 602 16.30 31.30 -15.18
CA LEU A 602 14.89 30.94 -15.25
C LEU A 602 14.36 30.56 -13.85
N ASP A 603 15.17 29.86 -13.06
CA ASP A 603 14.83 29.47 -11.69
C ASP A 603 14.66 30.67 -10.76
N ASP A 604 15.48 31.72 -10.91
CA ASP A 604 15.35 32.95 -10.13
C ASP A 604 14.04 33.70 -10.41
N GLN A 605 13.57 33.69 -11.68
CA GLN A 605 12.30 34.32 -12.05
C GLN A 605 11.08 33.53 -11.56
N VAL A 606 11.16 32.20 -11.60
CA VAL A 606 10.12 31.33 -11.07
C VAL A 606 10.01 31.48 -9.55
N ALA A 607 11.14 31.48 -8.83
CA ALA A 607 11.17 31.70 -7.39
C ALA A 607 10.57 33.05 -6.98
N ALA A 608 10.88 34.13 -7.73
CA ALA A 608 10.33 35.46 -7.47
C ALA A 608 8.81 35.54 -7.71
N LYS A 609 8.28 34.81 -8.71
CA LYS A 609 6.84 34.74 -9.00
C LYS A 609 6.08 33.96 -7.93
N THR A 610 6.64 32.83 -7.47
CA THR A 610 6.06 32.01 -6.40
C THR A 610 6.03 32.76 -5.06
N MET A 611 7.07 33.55 -4.75
CA MET A 611 7.09 34.36 -3.53
C MET A 611 6.01 35.46 -3.54
N LYS A 612 5.78 36.11 -4.69
CA LYS A 612 4.70 37.11 -4.83
C LYS A 612 3.30 36.50 -4.66
N GLN A 613 3.07 35.29 -5.17
CA GLN A 613 1.80 34.59 -4.97
C GLN A 613 1.54 34.26 -3.50
N ARG A 614 2.54 33.75 -2.77
CA ARG A 614 2.41 33.45 -1.33
C ARG A 614 2.10 34.69 -0.49
N VAL A 615 2.67 35.84 -0.82
CA VAL A 615 2.38 37.11 -0.13
C VAL A 615 0.96 37.61 -0.42
N ALA A 616 0.46 37.40 -1.64
CA ALA A 616 -0.92 37.76 -2.00
C ALA A 616 -1.94 36.87 -1.26
N GLU A 617 -1.67 35.57 -1.18
CA GLU A 617 -2.50 34.60 -0.49
C GLU A 617 -2.56 34.83 1.03
N ASP A 618 -1.42 35.14 1.67
CA ASP A 618 -1.40 35.48 3.11
C ASP A 618 -2.20 36.77 3.40
N ARG A 619 -2.18 37.74 2.47
CA ARG A 619 -2.97 38.97 2.59
C ARG A 619 -4.46 38.70 2.48
N GLU A 620 -4.87 37.79 1.59
CA GLU A 620 -6.27 37.38 1.46
C GLU A 620 -6.74 36.64 2.71
N ASN A 621 -5.94 35.71 3.24
CA ASN A 621 -6.29 34.95 4.44
C ASN A 621 -6.43 35.84 5.68
N ARG A 622 -5.57 36.86 5.85
CA ARG A 622 -5.74 37.86 6.92
C ARG A 622 -7.01 38.68 6.76
N SER A 623 -7.44 38.95 5.53
CA SER A 623 -8.69 39.69 5.29
C SER A 623 -9.92 38.86 5.67
N LYS A 624 -9.93 37.57 5.32
CA LYS A 624 -11.01 36.62 5.67
C LYS A 624 -11.10 36.41 7.19
N SER A 625 -9.96 36.27 7.86
CA SER A 625 -9.91 36.15 9.33
C SER A 625 -10.50 37.38 10.05
N ARG A 626 -10.22 38.60 9.56
CA ARG A 626 -10.81 39.83 10.12
C ARG A 626 -12.33 39.89 9.94
N ILE A 627 -12.85 39.45 8.80
CA ILE A 627 -14.30 39.42 8.55
C ILE A 627 -14.96 38.39 9.47
N ALA A 628 -14.39 37.20 9.59
CA ALA A 628 -14.91 36.16 10.50
C ALA A 628 -14.96 36.64 11.96
N SER A 629 -13.90 37.32 12.44
CA SER A 629 -13.87 37.85 13.81
C SER A 629 -14.95 38.92 14.08
N LYS A 630 -15.29 39.73 13.07
CA LYS A 630 -16.36 40.73 13.18
C LYS A 630 -17.75 40.09 13.25
N ASN A 631 -18.00 39.05 12.46
CA ASN A 631 -19.29 38.35 12.47
C ASN A 631 -19.55 37.66 13.82
N ILE A 632 -18.51 37.08 14.44
CA ILE A 632 -18.62 36.46 15.77
C ILE A 632 -18.97 37.52 16.83
N GLN A 633 -18.34 38.70 16.78
CA GLN A 633 -18.66 39.79 17.71
C GLN A 633 -20.10 40.31 17.53
N GLU A 634 -20.61 40.39 16.30
CA GLU A 634 -22.00 40.78 16.04
C GLU A 634 -23.01 39.74 16.52
N GLU A 635 -22.71 38.44 16.41
CA GLU A 635 -23.59 37.38 16.93
C GLU A 635 -23.64 37.36 18.46
N MET A 636 -22.49 37.51 19.12
CA MET A 636 -22.46 37.59 20.59
C MET A 636 -23.23 38.81 21.12
N ALA A 637 -23.17 39.94 20.41
CA ALA A 637 -23.94 41.13 20.76
C ALA A 637 -25.47 40.92 20.59
N LYS A 638 -25.90 40.12 19.61
CA LYS A 638 -27.33 39.80 19.41
C LYS A 638 -27.87 38.82 20.45
N GLN A 639 -27.06 37.87 20.93
CA GLN A 639 -27.48 36.94 21.98
C GLN A 639 -27.61 37.60 23.35
N ALA A 640 -26.85 38.66 23.62
CA ALA A 640 -26.93 39.40 24.89
C ALA A 640 -28.22 40.27 25.02
N ALA A 641 -29.01 40.42 23.95
CA ALA A 641 -30.14 41.36 23.91
C ALA A 641 -31.54 40.71 23.99
N GLN A 642 -31.67 39.40 24.23
CA GLN A 642 -32.98 38.75 24.33
C GLN A 642 -33.49 38.66 25.79
N PRO A 643 -34.71 39.15 26.10
CA PRO A 643 -35.30 39.02 27.43
C PRO A 643 -35.77 37.59 27.69
N ARG A 644 -35.39 37.03 28.85
CA ARG A 644 -35.80 35.69 29.30
C ARG A 644 -37.30 35.65 29.58
N SER A 645 -38.07 34.94 28.76
CA SER A 645 -39.45 34.54 29.06
C SER A 645 -39.49 33.21 29.81
N LEU A 646 -40.12 33.20 30.97
CA LEU A 646 -40.43 31.99 31.75
C LEU A 646 -41.42 31.11 30.96
N GLY A 647 -41.03 29.85 30.76
CA GLY A 647 -41.82 28.85 30.03
C GLY A 647 -42.94 28.24 30.90
N PRO A 648 -44.09 27.87 30.29
CA PRO A 648 -45.21 27.27 30.99
C PRO A 648 -45.09 25.75 30.96
N ASN A 649 -45.05 25.11 32.13
CA ASN A 649 -45.45 23.70 32.30
C ASN A 649 -45.72 23.43 33.77
N ALA A 650 -46.93 23.78 34.19
CA ALA A 650 -47.56 23.30 35.41
C ALA A 650 -48.39 22.06 35.07
N ILE A 651 -48.24 20.98 35.84
CA ILE A 651 -49.17 19.83 35.85
C ILE A 651 -49.78 19.77 37.27
N PRO A 652 -51.10 19.53 37.41
CA PRO A 652 -51.82 19.74 38.66
C PRO A 652 -52.00 18.45 39.49
N GLY A 653 -52.02 18.64 40.80
CA GLY A 653 -52.82 17.83 41.72
C GLY A 653 -52.03 16.96 42.70
N MET A 654 -52.00 17.35 43.97
CA MET A 654 -52.69 16.57 45.00
C MET A 654 -52.81 17.38 46.29
N MET A 655 -53.93 17.15 46.94
CA MET A 655 -54.53 17.86 48.05
C MET A 655 -54.30 17.03 49.31
N GLN A 656 -53.71 17.62 50.36
CA GLN A 656 -54.04 17.33 51.76
C GLN A 656 -53.23 18.20 52.73
N GLY A 657 -53.94 18.87 53.63
CA GLY A 657 -53.74 18.69 55.07
C GLY A 657 -52.75 19.59 55.80
N TYR A 658 -53.31 20.66 56.38
CA TYR A 658 -53.19 21.09 57.78
C TYR A 658 -51.84 21.45 58.45
N ASP A 659 -51.99 22.49 59.27
CA ASP A 659 -51.27 22.90 60.49
C ASP A 659 -50.01 23.76 60.33
N ASP A 660 -50.23 25.06 60.60
CA ASP A 660 -49.62 25.84 61.69
C ASP A 660 -48.19 25.46 62.09
N ASP A 661 -47.27 26.40 61.93
CA ASP A 661 -46.53 26.94 63.07
C ASP A 661 -45.70 28.18 62.68
N GLU A 662 -45.82 29.17 63.56
CA GLU A 662 -45.03 30.38 63.71
C GLU A 662 -43.53 30.09 63.70
N TYR A 663 -42.71 30.97 63.10
CA TYR A 663 -41.51 31.47 63.78
C TYR A 663 -41.13 32.84 63.23
N GLU A 664 -41.12 33.77 64.17
CA GLU A 664 -40.71 35.15 64.11
C GLU A 664 -39.18 35.30 63.89
N ASP A 665 -38.85 36.43 63.26
CA ASP A 665 -37.86 37.40 63.74
C ASP A 665 -36.33 37.22 63.58
N ASP A 666 -35.79 38.29 62.99
CA ASP A 666 -34.67 39.12 63.47
C ASP A 666 -33.31 39.17 62.74
N GLU A 667 -33.13 40.35 62.15
CA GLU A 667 -32.05 41.32 62.37
C GLU A 667 -30.79 41.36 61.47
N ASP A 668 -30.77 42.43 60.66
CA ASP A 668 -29.80 43.54 60.67
C ASP A 668 -28.27 43.25 60.73
N TYR A 669 -27.53 43.77 59.75
CA TYR A 669 -26.75 45.03 59.90
C TYR A 669 -26.01 45.41 58.61
N SER A 670 -26.25 46.64 58.17
CA SER A 670 -25.50 47.38 57.14
C SER A 670 -24.43 48.27 57.77
N TYR A 671 -23.23 48.43 57.19
CA TYR A 671 -22.54 49.74 57.02
C TYR A 671 -21.17 49.70 56.24
N TYR A 672 -21.13 50.47 55.14
CA TYR A 672 -20.12 51.40 54.56
C TYR A 672 -18.73 51.02 53.97
N SER A 673 -18.60 51.44 52.69
CA SER A 673 -17.68 52.46 52.09
C SER A 673 -16.26 52.09 51.59
N GLU A 674 -16.18 52.16 50.25
CA GLU A 674 -15.27 52.95 49.38
C GLU A 674 -13.75 52.67 49.23
N ASP A 675 -13.34 52.93 47.98
CA ASP A 675 -12.01 53.16 47.41
C ASP A 675 -11.02 51.97 47.32
N ASP A 676 -10.62 51.59 46.10
CA ASP A 676 -9.61 52.37 45.37
C ASP A 676 -9.35 51.81 43.97
N SER A 677 -8.89 52.70 43.08
CA SER A 677 -8.68 52.48 41.66
C SER A 677 -7.18 52.32 41.35
N ARG A 678 -6.76 51.32 40.55
CA ARG A 678 -5.38 51.27 40.01
C ARG A 678 -5.22 50.48 38.70
N VAL A 679 -5.15 51.27 37.62
CA VAL A 679 -4.16 51.27 36.52
C VAL A 679 -3.33 49.99 36.30
N MET A 680 -3.58 49.31 35.18
CA MET A 680 -2.69 48.31 34.58
C MET A 680 -1.68 48.99 33.63
N THR A 681 -0.39 48.98 33.98
CA THR A 681 0.72 49.32 33.08
C THR A 681 1.28 48.07 32.42
N ALA A 682 1.33 48.08 31.08
CA ALA A 682 1.91 47.06 30.23
C ALA A 682 3.44 46.99 30.35
N GLN A 683 3.99 45.81 30.67
CA GLN A 683 5.41 45.51 30.52
C GLN A 683 5.69 44.88 29.15
N ARG A 684 6.50 45.59 28.35
CA ARG A 684 7.19 45.07 27.17
C ARG A 684 8.35 44.18 27.62
N VAL A 685 8.43 42.96 27.10
CA VAL A 685 9.63 42.11 27.22
C VAL A 685 10.37 42.12 25.88
N ASN A 686 11.64 42.52 25.94
CA ASN A 686 12.57 42.58 24.83
C ASN A 686 13.07 41.17 24.45
N PHE A 687 13.08 40.87 23.15
CA PHE A 687 13.77 39.71 22.58
C PHE A 687 15.28 39.95 22.47
N PRO A 688 16.16 39.02 22.91
CA PRO A 688 17.52 38.96 22.43
C PRO A 688 17.61 38.04 21.20
N THR A 689 18.23 38.57 20.16
CA THR A 689 18.57 37.87 18.92
C THR A 689 19.81 37.00 19.13
N GLY A 690 19.63 35.68 19.17
CA GLY A 690 20.71 34.69 19.18
C GLY A 690 20.71 33.85 17.91
N ARG A 691 21.70 34.05 17.04
CA ARG A 691 21.99 33.20 15.87
C ARG A 691 22.56 31.87 16.35
N PHE A 692 21.86 30.75 16.13
CA PHE A 692 22.43 29.42 16.24
C PHE A 692 22.63 28.80 14.85
N LYS A 693 23.88 28.47 14.53
CA LYS A 693 24.27 27.57 13.43
C LYS A 693 24.17 26.14 13.95
N SER A 694 23.20 25.35 13.47
CA SER A 694 23.18 23.90 13.73
C SER A 694 23.97 23.16 12.63
N ARG A 695 24.89 22.31 13.08
CA ARG A 695 25.58 21.31 12.27
C ARG A 695 24.72 20.06 12.25
N PHE A 696 24.39 19.55 11.07
CA PHE A 696 23.81 18.23 10.90
C PHE A 696 24.93 17.18 10.95
N THR A 697 24.82 16.22 11.85
CA THR A 697 25.57 14.96 11.82
C THR A 697 24.58 13.87 11.41
N ALA A 698 24.70 13.42 10.16
CA ALA A 698 24.03 12.20 9.69
C ALA A 698 24.99 11.03 9.92
N VAL A 699 24.50 9.98 10.56
CA VAL A 699 25.18 8.68 10.66
C VAL A 699 24.68 7.87 9.47
N PHE A 700 25.58 7.52 8.56
CA PHE A 700 25.30 6.60 7.46
C PHE A 700 26.00 5.27 7.77
N GLU A 701 25.22 4.20 7.81
CA GLU A 701 25.73 2.83 7.84
C GLU A 701 25.95 2.38 6.39
N VAL A 702 27.19 2.05 6.05
CA VAL A 702 27.56 1.53 4.73
C VAL A 702 27.65 0.01 4.87
N ILE A 703 26.74 -0.70 4.20
CA ILE A 703 26.79 -2.16 4.07
C ILE A 703 27.70 -2.47 2.87
N GLU A 704 28.90 -2.97 3.13
CA GLU A 704 29.75 -3.57 2.08
C GLU A 704 29.30 -5.01 1.84
N ILE A 705 28.84 -5.29 0.62
CA ILE A 705 28.58 -6.66 0.14
C ILE A 705 29.92 -7.25 -0.29
N PHE A 706 30.43 -8.23 0.47
CA PHE A 706 31.56 -9.06 0.04
C PHE A 706 31.13 -9.91 -1.16
N LYS A 707 31.86 -9.78 -2.27
CA LYS A 707 31.83 -10.75 -3.37
C LYS A 707 32.74 -11.91 -3.00
N ASP A 708 32.17 -13.10 -2.88
CA ASP A 708 32.96 -14.33 -2.86
C ASP A 708 33.50 -14.59 -4.27
N GLU A 709 34.82 -14.52 -4.41
CA GLU A 709 35.58 -15.09 -5.52
C GLU A 709 35.75 -16.59 -5.27
N GLU A 710 35.03 -17.44 -6.00
CA GLU A 710 35.41 -18.84 -6.13
C GLU A 710 36.27 -19.07 -7.37
N THR A 711 37.52 -19.41 -7.08
CA THR A 711 38.57 -19.82 -7.99
C THR A 711 38.31 -21.19 -8.64
N SER A 712 38.31 -21.17 -9.97
CA SER A 712 38.84 -22.19 -10.90
C SER A 712 39.68 -23.34 -10.29
N GLN A 713 39.33 -24.60 -10.58
CA GLN A 713 40.31 -25.62 -11.03
C GLN A 713 39.68 -26.88 -11.70
N HIS A 714 40.14 -27.12 -12.94
CA HIS A 714 40.44 -28.39 -13.64
C HIS A 714 39.37 -29.45 -14.02
N ARG A 715 39.18 -29.57 -15.35
CA ARG A 715 38.92 -30.78 -16.17
C ARG A 715 40.11 -31.77 -16.07
N PRO A 716 39.95 -33.10 -16.25
CA PRO A 716 39.65 -33.69 -17.58
C PRO A 716 38.87 -35.03 -17.64
N GLY A 717 38.41 -35.37 -18.85
CA GLY A 717 38.27 -36.77 -19.30
C GLY A 717 36.90 -37.21 -19.83
N THR A 718 36.71 -37.13 -21.14
CA THR A 718 35.80 -38.01 -21.90
C THR A 718 36.45 -39.39 -22.09
N PRO A 719 35.66 -40.47 -22.28
CA PRO A 719 35.49 -40.96 -23.65
C PRO A 719 34.10 -41.53 -24.01
N ASN A 720 33.89 -41.57 -25.31
CA ASN A 720 32.79 -42.14 -26.09
C ASN A 720 32.42 -43.60 -25.72
N VAL A 721 31.13 -43.95 -25.81
CA VAL A 721 30.67 -45.22 -26.41
C VAL A 721 29.38 -44.97 -27.20
N VAL A 722 29.33 -45.62 -28.35
CA VAL A 722 28.39 -45.55 -29.46
C VAL A 722 27.64 -46.89 -29.53
N ILE A 723 26.39 -46.87 -30.02
CA ILE A 723 25.65 -47.96 -30.72
C ILE A 723 24.84 -49.00 -29.89
N GLU A 724 23.52 -48.92 -30.13
CA GLU A 724 22.56 -49.97 -30.55
C GLU A 724 21.77 -50.92 -29.61
N GLN A 725 20.47 -50.94 -29.95
CA GLN A 725 19.54 -52.07 -30.12
C GLN A 725 18.89 -52.75 -28.89
N LYS A 726 17.54 -52.59 -28.88
CA LYS A 726 16.44 -53.50 -28.48
C LYS A 726 16.72 -55.00 -28.78
N PRO A 727 15.93 -56.01 -28.31
CA PRO A 727 14.64 -55.98 -27.58
C PRO A 727 14.39 -57.10 -26.52
N GLU A 728 13.17 -57.07 -25.95
CA GLU A 728 12.30 -58.20 -25.54
C GLU A 728 12.36 -58.87 -24.13
N LYS A 729 11.16 -58.90 -23.52
CA LYS A 729 10.46 -60.01 -22.83
C LYS A 729 10.56 -60.23 -21.30
N LYS A 730 9.40 -59.96 -20.67
CA LYS A 730 8.52 -60.87 -19.87
C LYS A 730 8.86 -61.22 -18.40
N VAL A 731 7.77 -61.15 -17.59
CA VAL A 731 7.43 -61.98 -16.40
C VAL A 731 8.11 -61.50 -15.09
N LYS A 732 7.49 -61.36 -13.90
CA LYS A 732 6.34 -62.01 -13.26
C LYS A 732 5.78 -61.12 -12.12
N VAL A 733 4.48 -61.24 -11.89
CA VAL A 733 3.75 -60.82 -10.68
C VAL A 733 4.11 -61.72 -9.49
N VAL A 734 4.33 -61.15 -8.30
CA VAL A 734 4.03 -61.80 -7.01
C VAL A 734 3.52 -60.73 -6.04
N VAL A 735 2.27 -60.93 -5.61
CA VAL A 735 1.59 -60.34 -4.45
C VAL A 735 1.94 -61.19 -3.22
N GLN A 736 2.17 -60.58 -2.06
CA GLN A 736 1.67 -61.15 -0.80
C GLN A 736 1.60 -60.12 0.33
N GLU A 737 0.43 -60.12 0.96
CA GLU A 737 0.01 -59.49 2.20
C GLU A 737 0.77 -60.08 3.40
N GLU A 738 0.89 -59.32 4.50
CA GLU A 738 0.24 -59.67 5.78
C GLU A 738 0.47 -58.58 6.85
N ALA A 739 -0.58 -58.39 7.64
CA ALA A 739 -0.71 -57.50 8.80
C ALA A 739 0.08 -58.00 10.02
N VAL A 740 0.33 -57.14 11.01
CA VAL A 740 0.16 -57.43 12.46
C VAL A 740 0.10 -56.11 13.25
N ASP A 741 -0.79 -56.12 14.23
CA ASP A 741 -1.32 -55.05 15.06
C ASP A 741 -0.66 -54.99 16.47
N THR A 742 -0.80 -53.83 17.12
CA THR A 742 -0.81 -53.53 18.57
C THR A 742 0.38 -53.83 19.51
N SER A 743 0.89 -52.75 20.14
CA SER A 743 0.73 -52.41 21.59
C SER A 743 1.99 -52.06 22.42
N LYS A 744 1.91 -50.82 22.94
CA LYS A 744 2.26 -50.31 24.28
C LYS A 744 3.72 -49.95 24.69
N PRO A 745 3.84 -48.97 25.62
CA PRO A 745 4.99 -48.07 25.74
C PRO A 745 5.91 -48.44 26.92
N THR A 746 7.14 -47.94 26.90
CA THR A 746 8.01 -47.87 28.07
C THR A 746 8.68 -46.51 28.14
N ASP A 747 8.59 -45.91 29.33
CA ASP A 747 9.36 -44.78 29.80
C ASP A 747 10.86 -45.10 29.72
N ASP A 748 11.69 -44.10 29.37
CA ASP A 748 12.98 -43.95 30.03
C ASP A 748 13.57 -42.55 29.85
N GLU A 749 13.74 -41.96 31.02
CA GLU A 749 14.40 -40.74 31.43
C GLU A 749 15.90 -40.76 31.11
N LYS A 750 16.39 -39.85 30.24
CA LYS A 750 17.83 -39.49 30.20
C LYS A 750 18.05 -38.00 29.96
N THR A 751 18.34 -37.34 31.07
CA THR A 751 19.20 -36.17 31.25
C THR A 751 20.26 -36.00 30.15
N ARG A 752 20.26 -34.83 29.47
CA ARG A 752 21.41 -34.34 28.70
C ARG A 752 21.91 -33.02 29.30
N VAL A 753 23.16 -33.11 29.72
CA VAL A 753 24.05 -32.05 30.20
C VAL A 753 24.45 -31.15 29.03
N PHE A 754 24.34 -29.84 29.20
CA PHE A 754 24.92 -28.83 28.30
C PHE A 754 26.41 -28.63 28.61
N PRO A 755 27.29 -28.53 27.61
CA PRO A 755 28.58 -27.87 27.80
C PRO A 755 28.48 -26.39 27.45
N VAL A 756 28.78 -25.58 28.45
CA VAL A 756 29.23 -24.19 28.35
C VAL A 756 30.70 -24.23 27.93
N ASP A 757 31.07 -23.52 26.86
CA ASP A 757 32.30 -22.73 26.71
C ASP A 757 32.60 -22.48 25.22
N PHE A 758 32.44 -21.22 24.78
CA PHE A 758 33.16 -20.70 23.63
C PHE A 758 33.66 -19.30 23.93
N GLU A 759 34.99 -19.17 23.90
CA GLU A 759 35.78 -18.00 24.24
C GLU A 759 35.48 -16.80 23.31
N ARG A 760 35.34 -15.63 23.94
CA ARG A 760 35.34 -14.31 23.27
C ARG A 760 36.68 -14.06 22.58
N ARG A 761 36.68 -13.95 21.25
CA ARG A 761 37.74 -13.22 20.51
C ARG A 761 37.34 -11.76 20.37
N THR A 762 38.11 -10.88 21.00
CA THR A 762 38.06 -9.43 20.82
C THR A 762 38.76 -9.05 19.51
N PHE A 763 38.02 -8.46 18.56
CA PHE A 763 38.62 -7.80 17.40
C PHE A 763 38.87 -6.31 17.71
N HIS A 764 40.12 -5.88 17.58
CA HIS A 764 40.48 -4.46 17.56
C HIS A 764 40.09 -3.86 16.20
N ARG A 765 39.30 -2.76 16.22
CA ARG A 765 38.98 -1.95 15.03
C ARG A 765 40.02 -0.85 14.84
N ASP A 766 40.54 -0.71 13.62
CA ASP A 766 41.32 0.44 13.19
C ASP A 766 40.46 1.70 13.14
N LYS A 767 41.00 2.83 13.61
CA LYS A 767 40.33 4.14 13.61
C LYS A 767 40.72 4.93 12.36
N VAL A 768 39.78 5.14 11.47
CA VAL A 768 39.89 6.17 10.41
C VAL A 768 39.36 7.49 10.98
N VAL A 769 40.20 8.53 11.00
CA VAL A 769 39.82 9.87 11.47
C VAL A 769 39.67 10.79 10.26
N PHE A 770 38.47 11.35 10.10
CA PHE A 770 38.19 12.37 9.09
C PHE A 770 38.41 13.75 9.71
N THR A 771 39.31 14.53 9.13
CA THR A 771 39.49 15.95 9.49
C THR A 771 39.17 16.83 8.29
N LYS A 772 38.51 17.95 8.55
CA LYS A 772 38.38 19.03 7.56
C LYS A 772 39.55 19.98 7.71
N ASP A 773 40.15 20.39 6.59
CA ASP A 773 41.16 21.43 6.59
C ASP A 773 40.54 22.83 6.79
N ALA A 774 41.39 23.85 6.90
CA ALA A 774 40.98 25.24 7.10
C ALA A 774 40.12 25.82 5.97
N TRP A 775 39.93 25.07 4.87
CA TRP A 775 39.11 25.45 3.71
C TRP A 775 37.86 24.57 3.56
N GLY A 776 37.58 23.70 4.53
CA GLY A 776 36.36 22.90 4.59
C GLY A 776 36.36 21.65 3.71
N ARG A 777 37.50 21.23 3.16
CA ARG A 777 37.61 19.99 2.38
C ARG A 777 37.85 18.81 3.31
N SER A 778 37.12 17.72 3.09
CA SER A 778 37.32 16.46 3.82
C SER A 778 38.57 15.77 3.30
N VAL A 779 39.57 15.59 4.15
CA VAL A 779 40.79 14.82 3.83
C VAL A 779 40.80 13.55 4.66
N VAL A 780 40.95 12.41 3.99
CA VAL A 780 41.07 11.09 4.64
C VAL A 780 42.54 10.83 4.91
N LYS A 781 42.91 10.65 6.18
CA LYS A 781 44.27 10.29 6.56
C LYS A 781 44.27 8.89 7.16
N VAL A 782 44.72 7.91 6.37
CA VAL A 782 44.92 6.53 6.83
C VAL A 782 46.27 6.50 7.55
N MET A 783 46.27 6.25 8.86
CA MET A 783 47.51 5.98 9.59
C MET A 783 47.93 4.54 9.32
N ASN A 784 49.03 4.38 8.60
CA ASN A 784 49.64 3.08 8.34
C ASN A 784 50.48 2.67 9.55
N PRO A 785 50.22 1.55 10.25
CA PRO A 785 51.08 1.11 11.34
C PRO A 785 52.43 0.64 10.76
N THR A 786 53.46 1.42 11.05
CA THR A 786 54.84 1.14 10.66
C THR A 786 55.34 -0.20 11.23
N GLN A 787 56.01 -0.93 10.34
CA GLN A 787 56.91 -2.07 10.56
C GLN A 787 57.67 -1.99 11.89
N ARG A 788 57.54 -3.02 12.74
CA ARG A 788 58.59 -3.41 13.69
C ARG A 788 59.48 -4.44 13.00
N LYS A 789 60.74 -4.08 12.77
CA LYS A 789 61.83 -5.05 12.64
C LYS A 789 62.27 -5.51 14.05
N PRO A 790 62.78 -6.75 14.17
CA PRO A 790 63.30 -7.27 15.43
C PRO A 790 64.71 -6.73 15.69
N ASP A 791 65.11 -6.63 16.96
CA ASP A 791 66.40 -7.13 17.46
C ASP A 791 66.57 -6.82 18.96
N LEU A 792 67.12 -7.83 19.66
CA LEU A 792 67.59 -7.93 21.05
C LEU A 792 66.57 -8.08 22.18
#